data_AF-A0A9D2GNU6-F1
#
_entry.id   AF-A0A9D2GNU6-F1
#
_cell.length_a   1.000
_cell.length_b   1.000
_cell.length_c   1.000
_cell.angle_alpha   90.00
_cell.angle_beta   90.00
_cell.angle_gamma   90.00
#
_symmetry.space_group_name_H-M   'P 1'
#
loop_
_entity.id
_entity.type
_entity.pdbx_description
1 polymer ?
#
loop_
_entity_poly.entity_id
_entity_poly.type
_entity_poly.pdbx_seq_one_letter_code
_entity_poly.pdbx_strand_id
1 'polypeptide(L)'
;MKRKRFRDILCACVIMVMLPCSAYIVRGMSGPYAARTLCPAPDTLADSLSIPDSLPIRDSILPDSTLSDSLFADSVAVADTLPLMDTVSAPDTSASDSVIVYTKRQLKQMAKDSARMRKDAYLDSLASIKQAYKDSVHHVRDSVKSVRDSIRLSKPRVLETGFLPDSLYYLRMLSWNTGPYVNDYKHADIDTTFNDWYTEYPFYKEDIDAVYLGTVGSATQNVNFFKRRKFDIFKAYAPYLTYSHTPEDLPFFNTKAPYTELAYWGTLFAFKDKEETNVRFMHTQNITPEWNVAVLFQGWKAAGMLENEETANNSLEFSTNYLGRNYVMNAGFIHHNVDRQENGGIQDSFMVRDTVVDAKTIAVNLQNAHNKLSRNTFFIDHSYNISLESKSARLRRAMEEDSLLAVKVDSLYQLRMKAYEAAVDAAVQAALTPPVDSSSMAVDSMALSVPDSISAIPADTLLPAEPAMDSLSAVDSVTADSLSVPVVDSLQLRMDSIAKAVADSLLRLSVKDTLLPPTQDEIYEWLADSLLFGNKGLGPMLTVGHIGEVSRYYRYYTDNITDEVGRSFYNNAFYINPTASADSSRMFTVDNKLFFKIQPWARDAVVSEISGGVGYQYNSIYAFRPDMFLSGNSNIHQHNLYVYAGAGGQYKKYLNWGANARYSFLGYYMNDFEVDAHVDFSFYPFADKTEPITLSGRFNTSLQEPDWFSQHYYSNHYVWDNDFGKTSTTTVEASLSVPKWKLEAEFRYGLVNNYLYHDTLGIARQNTGLINVISASLRKDFKVWWFHLDNEVLFQYSSNKSVLPLPMLTFHIRYYLEIEAVKRVLTLQLGTDARLNTLYYAPAYNPALGVFQLQTHEQLGNNPYFDVFLNMQWKRVNVFLKVVNVGQYWPDGGMMFSAYHYIKPRLGFKVGIHWPFYIE
;
A
#
# COMPACT_ATOMS: atom_id res chain seq x y z
N MET A 1 -9.85 32.03 -22.36
CA MET A 1 -8.54 31.41 -22.69
C MET A 1 -8.79 30.06 -23.39
N LYS A 2 -7.98 29.62 -24.37
CA LYS A 2 -8.21 28.30 -25.05
C LYS A 2 -7.91 27.14 -24.08
N ARG A 3 -8.81 26.13 -24.01
CA ARG A 3 -8.72 24.98 -23.08
C ARG A 3 -7.35 24.30 -23.04
N LYS A 4 -6.68 24.14 -24.19
CA LYS A 4 -5.33 23.54 -24.27
C LYS A 4 -4.29 24.33 -23.45
N ARG A 5 -4.18 25.66 -23.65
CA ARG A 5 -3.26 26.51 -22.87
C ARG A 5 -3.55 26.47 -21.37
N PHE A 6 -4.81 26.42 -20.94
CA PHE A 6 -5.14 26.33 -19.51
C PHE A 6 -4.68 25.00 -18.89
N ARG A 7 -4.90 23.87 -19.59
CA ARG A 7 -4.36 22.56 -19.20
C ARG A 7 -2.83 22.57 -19.12
N ASP A 8 -2.17 23.12 -20.15
CA ASP A 8 -0.72 23.07 -20.28
C ASP A 8 -0.04 23.95 -19.20
N ILE A 9 -0.66 25.09 -18.83
CA ILE A 9 -0.28 25.90 -17.65
C ILE A 9 -0.49 25.11 -16.36
N LEU A 10 -1.65 24.47 -16.15
CA LEU A 10 -1.92 23.67 -14.96
C LEU A 10 -0.90 22.53 -14.78
N CYS A 11 -0.55 21.81 -15.84
CA CYS A 11 0.50 20.79 -15.80
C CYS A 11 1.86 21.39 -15.43
N ALA A 12 2.24 22.54 -16.01
CA ALA A 12 3.50 23.21 -15.64
C ALA A 12 3.52 23.65 -14.16
N CYS A 13 2.41 24.20 -13.65
CA CYS A 13 2.28 24.56 -12.23
C CYS A 13 2.39 23.35 -11.31
N VAL A 14 1.70 22.24 -11.62
CA VAL A 14 1.77 21.00 -10.81
C VAL A 14 3.19 20.41 -10.82
N ILE A 15 3.89 20.41 -11.96
CA ILE A 15 5.28 19.95 -12.06
C ILE A 15 6.21 20.85 -11.22
N MET A 16 6.06 22.17 -11.30
CA MET A 16 6.84 23.12 -10.50
C MET A 16 6.62 22.94 -8.99
N VAL A 17 5.39 22.63 -8.57
CA VAL A 17 5.04 22.33 -7.16
C VAL A 17 5.55 20.96 -6.69
N MET A 18 5.80 20.01 -7.59
CA MET A 18 6.32 18.68 -7.25
C MET A 18 7.87 18.61 -7.16
N LEU A 19 8.60 19.57 -7.72
CA LEU A 19 10.07 19.61 -7.66
C LEU A 19 10.65 19.66 -6.22
N PRO A 20 10.06 20.39 -5.24
CA PRO A 20 10.50 20.33 -3.84
C PRO A 20 10.38 18.93 -3.23
N CYS A 21 9.36 18.15 -3.62
CA CYS A 21 9.10 16.84 -3.03
C CYS A 21 10.20 15.82 -3.37
N SER A 22 10.70 15.81 -4.63
CA SER A 22 11.79 14.92 -5.01
C SER A 22 13.10 15.28 -4.31
N ALA A 23 13.39 16.57 -4.14
CA ALA A 23 14.54 17.05 -3.37
C ALA A 23 14.42 16.71 -1.86
N TYR A 24 13.20 16.74 -1.31
CA TYR A 24 12.93 16.34 0.09
C TYR A 24 13.14 14.84 0.29
N ILE A 25 12.55 13.99 -0.56
CA ILE A 25 12.70 12.52 -0.48
C ILE A 25 14.18 12.12 -0.56
N VAL A 26 14.94 12.67 -1.51
CA VAL A 26 16.38 12.37 -1.66
C VAL A 26 17.19 12.79 -0.42
N ARG A 27 16.83 13.91 0.25
CA ARG A 27 17.49 14.35 1.49
C ARG A 27 17.05 13.55 2.73
N GLY A 28 15.78 13.17 2.82
CA GLY A 28 15.25 12.35 3.92
C GLY A 28 15.79 10.92 3.92
N MET A 29 16.10 10.38 2.73
CA MET A 29 16.71 9.05 2.59
C MET A 29 18.25 9.04 2.75
N SER A 30 18.91 10.21 2.77
CA SER A 30 20.38 10.27 2.85
C SER A 30 20.89 10.37 4.30
N GLY A 31 21.45 9.28 4.81
CA GLY A 31 22.35 9.33 5.97
C GLY A 31 23.64 10.12 5.66
N PRO A 32 24.40 10.53 6.69
CA PRO A 32 25.53 11.46 6.54
C PRO A 32 26.75 10.80 5.87
N TYR A 33 26.77 10.79 4.54
CA TYR A 33 27.95 10.42 3.75
C TYR A 33 28.81 11.64 3.41
N ALA A 34 30.12 11.50 3.61
CA ALA A 34 31.10 12.57 3.42
C ALA A 34 31.09 13.13 1.99
N ALA A 35 31.24 14.44 1.87
CA ALA A 35 31.18 15.14 0.60
C ALA A 35 32.22 14.63 -0.40
N ARG A 36 31.75 14.13 -1.55
CA ARG A 36 32.56 14.04 -2.77
C ARG A 36 32.42 15.34 -3.54
N THR A 37 33.54 15.84 -4.05
CA THR A 37 33.62 17.09 -4.80
C THR A 37 32.83 17.02 -6.11
N LEU A 38 31.95 17.99 -6.31
CA LEU A 38 31.29 18.23 -7.60
C LEU A 38 32.28 18.84 -8.59
N CYS A 39 32.32 18.31 -9.81
CA CYS A 39 32.92 19.02 -10.94
C CYS A 39 31.96 20.15 -11.39
N PRO A 40 32.48 21.33 -11.77
CA PRO A 40 31.63 22.43 -12.23
C PRO A 40 31.06 22.15 -13.62
N ALA A 41 29.79 22.51 -13.82
CA ALA A 41 29.24 22.70 -15.16
C ALA A 41 29.56 24.14 -15.63
N PRO A 42 29.85 24.36 -16.93
CA PRO A 42 29.99 25.70 -17.49
C PRO A 42 28.63 26.26 -17.91
N ASP A 43 28.33 27.50 -17.53
CA ASP A 43 27.08 28.18 -17.86
C ASP A 43 27.10 28.86 -19.24
N THR A 44 25.94 28.79 -19.91
CA THR A 44 25.42 29.72 -20.94
C THR A 44 26.32 30.14 -22.11
N LEU A 45 25.81 29.90 -23.33
CA LEU A 45 25.07 30.96 -24.03
C LEU A 45 24.09 30.32 -25.03
N ALA A 46 22.93 30.94 -25.22
CA ALA A 46 21.92 30.52 -26.18
C ALA A 46 21.96 31.46 -27.38
N ASP A 47 21.94 30.90 -28.59
CA ASP A 47 21.58 31.63 -29.80
C ASP A 47 20.67 30.76 -30.67
N SER A 48 19.69 31.37 -31.32
CA SER A 48 18.52 30.64 -31.83
C SER A 48 18.50 30.51 -33.35
N LEU A 49 18.44 29.28 -33.86
CA LEU A 49 18.13 29.01 -35.26
C LEU A 49 17.11 27.87 -35.38
N SER A 50 15.92 28.21 -35.91
CA SER A 50 14.81 27.29 -36.13
C SER A 50 14.81 26.75 -37.56
N ILE A 51 14.56 25.44 -37.72
CA ILE A 51 14.28 24.80 -39.01
C ILE A 51 12.87 24.14 -38.91
N PRO A 52 12.02 24.15 -39.95
CA PRO A 52 10.60 23.78 -39.81
C PRO A 52 10.31 22.32 -40.20
N ASP A 53 9.43 21.66 -39.45
CA ASP A 53 8.87 20.34 -39.79
C ASP A 53 7.76 20.42 -40.85
N SER A 54 7.94 19.73 -41.97
CA SER A 54 6.89 19.17 -42.85
C SER A 54 7.56 18.13 -43.78
N LEU A 55 6.94 17.04 -44.23
CA LEU A 55 5.53 16.74 -44.52
C LEU A 55 5.10 15.33 -44.03
N PRO A 56 3.79 15.01 -43.99
CA PRO A 56 3.29 13.73 -43.47
C PRO A 56 3.24 12.61 -44.52
N ILE A 57 3.29 11.36 -44.05
CA ILE A 57 2.90 10.16 -44.81
C ILE A 57 1.69 9.51 -44.10
N ARG A 58 0.77 8.95 -44.89
CA ARG A 58 -0.46 8.28 -44.43
C ARG A 58 -0.30 6.77 -44.38
N ASP A 59 -1.12 6.10 -43.57
CA ASP A 59 -1.27 4.66 -43.55
C ASP A 59 -1.75 4.08 -44.89
N SER A 60 -1.25 2.90 -45.23
CA SER A 60 -1.86 1.99 -46.21
C SER A 60 -1.69 0.56 -45.72
N ILE A 61 -2.80 -0.17 -45.57
CA ILE A 61 -2.85 -1.53 -45.02
C ILE A 61 -2.85 -2.54 -46.18
N LEU A 62 -1.99 -3.55 -46.13
CA LEU A 62 -2.29 -5.00 -46.23
C LEU A 62 -0.96 -5.80 -46.23
N PRO A 63 -0.97 -7.09 -45.83
CA PRO A 63 0.24 -7.90 -45.71
C PRO A 63 0.55 -8.65 -47.01
N ASP A 64 1.76 -9.23 -47.09
CA ASP A 64 1.81 -10.68 -47.30
C ASP A 64 3.10 -11.32 -46.77
N SER A 65 3.11 -12.65 -46.66
CA SER A 65 4.23 -13.41 -46.11
C SER A 65 5.25 -13.88 -47.16
N THR A 66 6.54 -13.82 -46.83
CA THR A 66 7.46 -14.97 -46.92
C THR A 66 8.79 -14.64 -46.23
N LEU A 67 9.24 -15.52 -45.34
CA LEU A 67 10.63 -15.57 -44.88
C LEU A 67 11.11 -17.00 -45.10
N SER A 68 12.19 -17.16 -45.86
CA SER A 68 12.85 -18.43 -46.13
C SER A 68 14.35 -18.26 -45.95
N ASP A 69 14.95 -19.10 -45.09
CA ASP A 69 16.36 -19.09 -44.74
C ASP A 69 17.26 -19.20 -45.99
N SER A 70 18.19 -18.27 -46.17
CA SER A 70 19.61 -18.36 -45.77
C SER A 70 20.46 -19.31 -46.62
N LEU A 71 21.60 -18.80 -47.13
CA LEU A 71 22.95 -19.32 -46.84
C LEU A 71 24.04 -18.46 -47.53
N PHE A 72 25.29 -18.68 -47.15
CA PHE A 72 26.47 -17.86 -47.49
C PHE A 72 26.88 -17.93 -48.98
N ALA A 73 27.30 -16.78 -49.52
CA ALA A 73 28.34 -16.70 -50.54
C ALA A 73 29.05 -15.33 -50.47
N ASP A 74 30.39 -15.32 -50.54
CA ASP A 74 31.16 -14.09 -50.74
C ASP A 74 30.94 -13.54 -52.16
N SER A 75 30.86 -12.21 -52.31
CA SER A 75 31.26 -11.54 -53.56
C SER A 75 31.67 -10.10 -53.29
N VAL A 76 32.84 -9.72 -53.81
CA VAL A 76 33.27 -8.31 -53.83
C VAL A 76 32.46 -7.55 -54.86
N ALA A 77 31.79 -6.47 -54.43
CA ALA A 77 31.19 -5.47 -55.30
C ALA A 77 31.64 -4.07 -54.87
N VAL A 78 32.86 -3.67 -55.28
CA VAL A 78 33.30 -2.28 -55.19
C VAL A 78 32.54 -1.46 -56.24
N ALA A 79 31.50 -0.76 -55.79
CA ALA A 79 30.71 0.14 -56.62
C ALA A 79 31.12 1.60 -56.35
N ASP A 80 32.12 2.09 -57.07
CA ASP A 80 32.54 3.50 -57.03
C ASP A 80 31.37 4.43 -57.36
N THR A 81 30.94 5.19 -56.37
CA THR A 81 29.94 6.26 -56.50
C THR A 81 30.40 7.52 -55.76
N LEU A 82 31.61 7.97 -56.09
CA LEU A 82 32.11 9.29 -55.70
C LEU A 82 31.17 10.39 -56.26
N PRO A 83 30.51 11.21 -55.42
CA PRO A 83 29.71 12.32 -55.89
C PRO A 83 30.64 13.43 -56.42
N LEU A 84 30.83 13.45 -57.74
CA LEU A 84 31.66 14.43 -58.44
C LEU A 84 30.92 15.78 -58.53
N MET A 85 30.81 16.46 -57.40
CA MET A 85 30.06 17.70 -57.23
C MET A 85 30.95 18.93 -57.51
N ASP A 86 31.37 19.06 -58.77
CA ASP A 86 32.16 20.18 -59.24
C ASP A 86 31.25 21.38 -59.59
N THR A 87 31.05 22.27 -58.62
CA THR A 87 30.29 23.53 -58.79
C THR A 87 31.12 24.72 -58.35
N VAL A 88 32.14 25.06 -59.14
CA VAL A 88 32.83 26.36 -59.03
C VAL A 88 31.88 27.47 -59.48
N SER A 89 31.20 28.10 -58.52
CA SER A 89 30.49 29.35 -58.74
C SER A 89 31.51 30.46 -59.04
N ALA A 90 31.47 31.01 -60.25
CA ALA A 90 32.33 32.13 -60.62
C ALA A 90 31.99 33.38 -59.78
N PRO A 91 32.98 34.05 -59.16
CA PRO A 91 32.76 35.33 -58.50
C PRO A 91 32.75 36.48 -59.51
N ASP A 92 31.88 37.47 -59.31
CA ASP A 92 31.91 38.72 -60.09
C ASP A 92 33.23 39.49 -59.89
N THR A 93 33.70 40.13 -60.96
CA THR A 93 34.97 40.88 -60.95
C THR A 93 34.89 42.20 -60.19
N SER A 94 35.26 42.24 -58.91
CA SER A 94 35.82 43.45 -58.23
C SER A 94 36.27 43.25 -56.77
N ALA A 95 37.16 42.29 -56.49
CA ALA A 95 37.93 42.24 -55.24
C ALA A 95 39.41 41.94 -55.54
N SER A 96 40.32 42.63 -54.88
CA SER A 96 41.76 42.48 -55.11
C SER A 96 42.31 41.21 -54.44
N ASP A 97 42.92 40.32 -55.21
CA ASP A 97 43.60 39.12 -54.72
C ASP A 97 44.83 39.48 -53.86
N SER A 98 44.61 39.63 -52.55
CA SER A 98 45.69 39.72 -51.59
C SER A 98 46.27 38.33 -51.37
N VAL A 99 47.30 37.96 -52.14
CA VAL A 99 47.99 36.66 -52.01
C VAL A 99 48.57 36.51 -50.60
N ILE A 100 47.86 35.78 -49.72
CA ILE A 100 48.30 35.53 -48.35
C ILE A 100 49.44 34.51 -48.38
N VAL A 101 50.68 35.02 -48.42
CA VAL A 101 51.90 34.19 -48.37
C VAL A 101 52.07 33.62 -46.96
N TYR A 102 51.42 32.49 -46.70
CA TYR A 102 51.53 31.78 -45.43
C TYR A 102 52.99 31.41 -45.14
N THR A 103 53.48 31.84 -43.98
CA THR A 103 54.84 31.47 -43.53
C THR A 103 54.95 29.95 -43.36
N LYS A 104 56.17 29.40 -43.50
CA LYS A 104 56.43 27.97 -43.26
C LYS A 104 55.95 27.47 -41.88
N ARG A 105 55.84 28.37 -40.89
CA ARG A 105 55.30 28.08 -39.55
C ARG A 105 53.78 27.95 -39.54
N GLN A 106 53.06 28.83 -40.23
CA GLN A 106 51.60 28.73 -40.43
C GLN A 106 51.23 27.50 -41.26
N LEU A 107 51.93 27.22 -42.36
CA LEU A 107 51.72 26.01 -43.17
C LEU A 107 51.92 24.72 -42.35
N LYS A 108 52.95 24.67 -41.49
CA LYS A 108 53.18 23.53 -40.60
C LYS A 108 52.11 23.40 -39.51
N GLN A 109 51.50 24.51 -39.09
CA GLN A 109 50.40 24.50 -38.13
C GLN A 109 49.09 24.04 -38.80
N MET A 110 48.72 24.61 -39.96
CA MET A 110 47.59 24.14 -40.78
C MET A 110 47.70 22.65 -41.13
N ALA A 111 48.90 22.16 -41.47
CA ALA A 111 49.12 20.72 -41.69
C ALA A 111 48.85 19.89 -40.41
N LYS A 112 49.29 20.37 -39.24
CA LYS A 112 49.03 19.72 -37.94
C LYS A 112 47.53 19.74 -37.59
N ASP A 113 46.86 20.84 -37.86
CA ASP A 113 45.44 21.03 -37.53
C ASP A 113 44.53 20.24 -38.49
N SER A 114 44.88 20.13 -39.77
CA SER A 114 44.22 19.20 -40.71
C SER A 114 44.44 17.72 -40.34
N ALA A 115 45.62 17.35 -39.82
CA ALA A 115 45.87 16.00 -39.32
C ALA A 115 45.08 15.73 -38.04
N ARG A 116 44.85 16.77 -37.21
CA ARG A 116 43.98 16.72 -36.04
C ARG A 116 42.52 16.54 -36.43
N MET A 117 41.98 17.37 -37.33
CA MET A 117 40.61 17.22 -37.87
C MET A 117 40.36 15.84 -38.46
N ARG A 118 41.31 15.26 -39.22
CA ARG A 118 41.20 13.88 -39.74
C ARG A 118 41.17 12.83 -38.63
N LYS A 119 41.96 13.00 -37.57
CA LYS A 119 41.94 12.10 -36.40
C LYS A 119 40.62 12.20 -35.65
N ASP A 120 40.14 13.43 -35.43
CA ASP A 120 38.94 13.68 -34.63
C ASP A 120 37.69 13.20 -35.39
N ALA A 121 37.59 13.45 -36.70
CA ALA A 121 36.53 12.86 -37.55
C ALA A 121 36.57 11.31 -37.62
N TYR A 122 37.76 10.69 -37.52
CA TYR A 122 37.88 9.24 -37.39
C TYR A 122 37.45 8.73 -36.00
N LEU A 123 37.66 9.50 -34.94
CA LEU A 123 37.16 9.17 -33.60
C LEU A 123 35.63 9.30 -33.54
N ASP A 124 35.06 10.31 -34.19
CA ASP A 124 33.61 10.53 -34.27
C ASP A 124 32.90 9.42 -35.09
N SER A 125 33.48 8.96 -36.20
CA SER A 125 32.93 7.82 -36.95
C SER A 125 33.05 6.50 -36.17
N LEU A 126 34.12 6.31 -35.40
CA LEU A 126 34.27 5.16 -34.51
C LEU A 126 33.28 5.25 -33.32
N ALA A 127 32.95 6.46 -32.86
CA ALA A 127 31.92 6.69 -31.85
C ALA A 127 30.50 6.43 -32.38
N SER A 128 30.16 6.86 -33.60
CA SER A 128 28.85 6.61 -34.21
C SER A 128 28.65 5.12 -34.52
N ILE A 129 29.67 4.42 -35.01
CA ILE A 129 29.65 2.95 -35.19
C ILE A 129 29.40 2.24 -33.85
N LYS A 130 30.09 2.66 -32.77
CA LYS A 130 29.87 2.12 -31.42
C LYS A 130 28.47 2.41 -30.88
N GLN A 131 27.86 3.52 -31.27
CA GLN A 131 26.50 3.86 -30.86
C GLN A 131 25.48 3.01 -31.63
N ALA A 132 25.57 2.97 -32.97
CA ALA A 132 24.74 2.11 -33.81
C ALA A 132 24.81 0.61 -33.42
N TYR A 133 25.98 0.12 -32.98
CA TYR A 133 26.13 -1.24 -32.46
C TYR A 133 25.41 -1.47 -31.11
N LYS A 134 25.39 -0.49 -30.20
CA LYS A 134 24.56 -0.58 -28.99
C LYS A 134 23.08 -0.56 -29.38
N ASP A 135 22.70 0.34 -30.27
CA ASP A 135 21.30 0.58 -30.63
C ASP A 135 20.69 -0.64 -31.37
N SER A 136 21.49 -1.35 -32.18
CA SER A 136 21.07 -2.63 -32.76
C SER A 136 20.97 -3.76 -31.71
N VAL A 137 21.89 -3.83 -30.75
CA VAL A 137 21.80 -4.77 -29.60
C VAL A 137 20.57 -4.47 -28.74
N HIS A 138 20.22 -3.20 -28.54
CA HIS A 138 18.97 -2.78 -27.90
C HIS A 138 17.76 -3.21 -28.73
N HIS A 139 17.72 -2.91 -30.03
CA HIS A 139 16.60 -3.30 -30.89
C HIS A 139 16.39 -4.83 -30.97
N VAL A 140 17.46 -5.64 -30.97
CA VAL A 140 17.36 -7.11 -30.90
C VAL A 140 16.87 -7.57 -29.53
N ARG A 141 17.30 -6.93 -28.44
CA ARG A 141 16.81 -7.23 -27.09
C ARG A 141 15.32 -6.90 -26.94
N ASP A 142 14.89 -5.77 -27.50
CA ASP A 142 13.52 -5.28 -27.41
C ASP A 142 12.58 -6.03 -28.38
N SER A 143 13.06 -6.50 -29.55
CA SER A 143 12.28 -7.40 -30.40
C SER A 143 12.08 -8.77 -29.72
N VAL A 144 13.14 -9.39 -29.18
CA VAL A 144 13.05 -10.64 -28.39
C VAL A 144 12.15 -10.48 -27.17
N LYS A 145 12.16 -9.30 -26.52
CA LYS A 145 11.22 -8.96 -25.46
C LYS A 145 9.79 -8.87 -25.99
N SER A 146 9.52 -8.14 -27.07
CA SER A 146 8.17 -7.99 -27.64
C SER A 146 7.55 -9.32 -28.09
N VAL A 147 8.37 -10.26 -28.58
CA VAL A 147 7.92 -11.62 -28.92
C VAL A 147 7.53 -12.40 -27.65
N ARG A 148 8.35 -12.34 -26.59
CA ARG A 148 8.05 -12.96 -25.29
C ARG A 148 6.81 -12.37 -24.62
N ASP A 149 6.66 -11.05 -24.70
CA ASP A 149 5.56 -10.30 -24.11
C ASP A 149 4.27 -10.37 -24.97
N SER A 150 4.32 -11.06 -26.12
CA SER A 150 3.15 -11.27 -26.98
C SER A 150 2.14 -12.23 -26.35
N ILE A 151 0.85 -11.98 -26.62
CA ILE A 151 -0.30 -12.75 -26.12
C ILE A 151 -0.16 -14.26 -26.41
N ARG A 152 0.58 -14.63 -27.46
CA ARG A 152 0.80 -16.01 -27.91
C ARG A 152 1.79 -16.80 -27.05
N LEU A 153 2.63 -16.12 -26.25
CA LEU A 153 3.61 -16.73 -25.34
C LEU A 153 3.39 -16.36 -23.86
N SER A 154 2.59 -15.33 -23.57
CA SER A 154 2.19 -14.99 -22.21
C SER A 154 1.22 -16.04 -21.63
N LYS A 155 1.73 -17.07 -20.94
CA LYS A 155 0.90 -17.90 -20.07
C LYS A 155 0.23 -17.00 -19.02
N PRO A 156 -1.11 -16.96 -18.90
CA PRO A 156 -1.78 -16.15 -17.89
C PRO A 156 -1.44 -16.71 -16.52
N ARG A 157 -0.68 -15.94 -15.73
CA ARG A 157 -0.32 -16.32 -14.37
C ARG A 157 -1.48 -15.95 -13.43
N VAL A 158 -2.35 -16.91 -13.16
CA VAL A 158 -3.49 -16.76 -12.24
C VAL A 158 -3.00 -16.99 -10.81
N LEU A 159 -3.47 -16.17 -9.87
CA LEU A 159 -3.18 -16.34 -8.45
C LEU A 159 -3.99 -17.52 -7.87
N GLU A 160 -3.30 -18.64 -7.57
CA GLU A 160 -3.87 -19.77 -6.82
C GLU A 160 -3.53 -19.62 -5.32
N THR A 161 -4.47 -19.11 -4.51
CA THR A 161 -4.29 -19.09 -3.04
C THR A 161 -5.56 -19.44 -2.29
N GLY A 162 -5.43 -20.17 -1.17
CA GLY A 162 -6.54 -20.39 -0.23
C GLY A 162 -6.78 -19.21 0.72
N PHE A 163 -5.89 -18.21 0.74
CA PHE A 163 -5.92 -17.10 1.71
C PHE A 163 -7.03 -16.07 1.41
N LEU A 164 -7.16 -15.69 0.14
CA LEU A 164 -8.15 -14.71 -0.32
C LEU A 164 -9.50 -15.41 -0.62
N PRO A 165 -10.64 -14.78 -0.30
CA PRO A 165 -11.94 -15.22 -0.82
C PRO A 165 -12.03 -15.02 -2.35
N ASP A 166 -12.61 -16.00 -3.06
CA ASP A 166 -12.76 -15.98 -4.52
C ASP A 166 -13.40 -14.69 -5.07
N SER A 167 -14.32 -14.12 -4.29
CA SER A 167 -15.01 -12.87 -4.60
C SER A 167 -14.10 -11.64 -4.65
N LEU A 168 -12.85 -11.71 -4.18
CA LEU A 168 -11.91 -10.59 -4.23
C LEU A 168 -11.04 -10.59 -5.49
N TYR A 169 -10.92 -11.72 -6.21
CA TYR A 169 -10.06 -11.83 -7.40
C TYR A 169 -10.43 -10.88 -8.55
N TYR A 170 -11.62 -10.25 -8.57
CA TYR A 170 -11.95 -9.25 -9.60
C TYR A 170 -11.32 -7.89 -9.37
N LEU A 171 -11.01 -7.51 -8.11
CA LEU A 171 -10.48 -6.18 -7.76
C LEU A 171 -9.11 -5.92 -8.43
N ARG A 172 -8.79 -4.65 -8.69
CA ARG A 172 -7.52 -4.24 -9.34
C ARG A 172 -6.34 -4.22 -8.36
N MET A 173 -6.64 -3.73 -7.16
CA MET A 173 -5.75 -3.65 -6.02
C MET A 173 -6.51 -4.24 -4.84
N LEU A 174 -5.86 -5.14 -4.13
CA LEU A 174 -6.29 -5.72 -2.87
C LEU A 174 -5.36 -5.24 -1.78
N SER A 175 -5.93 -5.06 -0.59
CA SER A 175 -5.21 -4.64 0.61
C SER A 175 -5.76 -5.36 1.83
N TRP A 176 -4.86 -5.68 2.76
CA TRP A 176 -5.21 -6.33 4.02
C TRP A 176 -4.17 -6.10 5.10
N ASN A 177 -4.62 -6.25 6.33
CA ASN A 177 -3.78 -6.34 7.52
C ASN A 177 -3.84 -7.77 8.08
N THR A 178 -2.88 -8.14 8.92
CA THR A 178 -2.83 -9.45 9.59
C THR A 178 -3.48 -9.43 10.98
N GLY A 179 -3.62 -10.60 11.60
CA GLY A 179 -4.10 -10.74 12.98
C GLY A 179 -2.97 -10.58 14.01
N PRO A 180 -3.26 -10.13 15.25
CA PRO A 180 -2.26 -10.02 16.32
C PRO A 180 -1.72 -11.38 16.79
N TYR A 181 -2.45 -12.47 16.54
CA TYR A 181 -2.18 -13.82 17.06
C TYR A 181 -2.16 -14.92 15.98
N VAL A 182 -2.75 -14.67 14.81
CA VAL A 182 -3.00 -15.64 13.74
C VAL A 182 -2.93 -14.93 12.38
N ASN A 183 -2.47 -15.62 11.33
CA ASN A 183 -2.41 -15.10 9.96
C ASN A 183 -3.81 -15.02 9.32
N ASP A 184 -4.54 -13.97 9.68
CA ASP A 184 -5.91 -13.71 9.22
C ASP A 184 -5.98 -12.59 8.21
N TYR A 185 -6.75 -12.80 7.15
CA TYR A 185 -7.10 -11.76 6.18
C TYR A 185 -8.09 -10.78 6.81
N LYS A 186 -7.63 -9.61 7.25
CA LYS A 186 -8.49 -8.46 7.59
C LYS A 186 -8.50 -7.49 6.41
N HIS A 187 -9.65 -7.25 5.79
CA HIS A 187 -9.73 -6.28 4.69
C HIS A 187 -9.30 -4.89 5.17
N ALA A 188 -8.46 -4.22 4.39
CA ALA A 188 -8.03 -2.85 4.67
C ALA A 188 -8.43 -1.95 3.50
N ASP A 189 -9.38 -1.04 3.72
CA ASP A 189 -9.83 -0.09 2.70
C ASP A 189 -8.73 0.93 2.36
N ILE A 190 -8.43 1.07 1.06
CA ILE A 190 -7.58 2.17 0.57
C ILE A 190 -8.51 3.30 0.18
N ASP A 191 -8.56 4.36 1.00
CA ASP A 191 -9.37 5.53 0.69
C ASP A 191 -8.79 6.31 -0.52
N THR A 192 -9.34 6.00 -1.68
CA THR A 192 -9.10 6.71 -2.94
C THR A 192 -10.16 7.79 -3.20
N THR A 193 -11.03 8.08 -2.23
CA THR A 193 -12.12 9.04 -2.38
C THR A 193 -11.61 10.48 -2.47
N PHE A 194 -12.49 11.36 -2.92
CA PHE A 194 -12.20 12.79 -2.97
C PHE A 194 -12.19 13.46 -1.58
N ASN A 195 -12.81 12.84 -0.57
CA ASN A 195 -13.12 13.46 0.71
C ASN A 195 -12.03 13.30 1.77
N ASP A 196 -11.29 12.19 1.78
CA ASP A 196 -10.29 11.88 2.81
C ASP A 196 -8.99 12.69 2.66
N TRP A 197 -8.53 12.90 1.42
CA TRP A 197 -7.30 13.64 1.13
C TRP A 197 -7.34 15.14 1.42
N TYR A 198 -8.50 15.66 1.84
CA TYR A 198 -8.66 17.01 2.39
C TYR A 198 -8.24 17.11 3.88
N THR A 199 -8.34 15.99 4.60
CA THR A 199 -7.98 15.89 6.03
C THR A 199 -6.48 15.66 6.16
N GLU A 200 -5.73 16.75 6.10
CA GLU A 200 -4.26 16.78 6.11
C GLU A 200 -3.60 16.25 7.39
N TYR A 201 -4.27 16.39 8.54
CA TYR A 201 -3.77 15.94 9.84
C TYR A 201 -4.23 14.50 10.10
N PRO A 202 -3.32 13.54 10.35
CA PRO A 202 -3.71 12.13 10.45
C PRO A 202 -4.60 11.85 11.67
N PHE A 203 -4.44 12.59 12.77
CA PHE A 203 -5.29 12.47 13.96
C PHE A 203 -6.76 12.86 13.72
N TYR A 204 -7.04 13.79 12.80
CA TYR A 204 -8.42 14.10 12.38
C TYR A 204 -9.05 13.03 11.46
N LYS A 205 -8.30 11.98 11.10
CA LYS A 205 -8.85 10.76 10.45
C LYS A 205 -9.18 9.67 11.46
N GLU A 206 -8.46 9.62 12.58
CA GLU A 206 -8.71 8.66 13.66
C GLU A 206 -9.90 9.10 14.53
N ASP A 207 -9.97 10.38 14.90
CA ASP A 207 -10.95 10.91 15.85
C ASP A 207 -11.47 12.32 15.51
N ILE A 208 -12.57 12.70 16.17
CA ILE A 208 -13.35 13.91 15.93
C ILE A 208 -12.57 15.22 16.17
N ASP A 209 -11.69 15.24 17.19
CA ASP A 209 -10.67 16.26 17.48
C ASP A 209 -9.53 15.59 18.28
N ALA A 210 -8.39 16.24 18.38
CA ALA A 210 -7.24 15.74 19.15
C ALA A 210 -6.57 16.85 19.97
N VAL A 211 -5.93 16.44 21.06
CA VAL A 211 -5.00 17.28 21.83
C VAL A 211 -3.60 17.11 21.23
N TYR A 212 -2.96 18.21 20.84
CA TYR A 212 -1.65 18.21 20.15
C TYR A 212 -0.83 19.47 20.45
N LEU A 213 0.47 19.43 20.15
CA LEU A 213 1.43 20.48 20.55
C LEU A 213 1.59 21.59 19.50
N GLY A 214 0.48 22.05 18.92
CA GLY A 214 0.45 23.10 17.89
C GLY A 214 0.96 22.69 16.50
N THR A 215 2.03 21.89 16.41
CA THR A 215 2.67 21.50 15.14
C THR A 215 2.29 20.10 14.65
N VAL A 216 2.36 19.87 13.34
CA VAL A 216 2.23 18.52 12.74
C VAL A 216 3.49 17.69 13.04
N GLY A 217 3.32 16.37 13.15
CA GLY A 217 4.39 15.45 13.56
C GLY A 217 4.67 15.45 15.07
N SER A 218 4.05 16.35 15.84
CA SER A 218 4.19 16.45 17.30
C SER A 218 3.40 15.37 18.05
N ALA A 219 3.59 15.29 19.38
CA ALA A 219 2.81 14.41 20.24
C ALA A 219 1.30 14.72 20.14
N THR A 220 0.50 13.67 20.01
CA THR A 220 -0.96 13.73 19.82
C THR A 220 -1.69 12.79 20.79
N GLN A 221 -2.90 13.17 21.21
CA GLN A 221 -3.82 12.32 21.97
C GLN A 221 -5.27 12.57 21.55
N ASN A 222 -5.93 11.54 21.05
CA ASN A 222 -7.32 11.59 20.58
C ASN A 222 -8.28 11.98 21.72
N VAL A 223 -9.25 12.85 21.46
CA VAL A 223 -10.15 13.40 22.49
C VAL A 223 -11.07 12.33 23.07
N ASN A 224 -11.61 11.45 22.23
CA ASN A 224 -12.43 10.31 22.61
C ASN A 224 -11.60 9.26 23.36
N PHE A 225 -11.96 8.99 24.61
CA PHE A 225 -11.23 8.06 25.48
C PHE A 225 -10.99 6.68 24.84
N PHE A 226 -11.99 6.14 24.12
CA PHE A 226 -11.95 4.80 23.54
C PHE A 226 -11.08 4.71 22.27
N LYS A 227 -10.78 5.84 21.62
CA LYS A 227 -9.92 5.93 20.42
C LYS A 227 -8.47 6.31 20.72
N ARG A 228 -8.08 6.39 22.00
CA ARG A 228 -6.68 6.68 22.39
C ARG A 228 -5.81 5.44 22.17
N ARG A 229 -4.88 5.51 21.22
CA ARG A 229 -3.87 4.47 20.98
C ARG A 229 -3.11 4.16 22.29
N LYS A 230 -3.33 2.96 22.84
CA LYS A 230 -2.53 2.42 23.96
C LYS A 230 -1.21 1.86 23.42
N PHE A 231 -0.16 1.92 24.23
CA PHE A 231 1.14 1.35 23.83
C PHE A 231 1.98 0.91 25.03
N ASP A 232 1.64 -0.26 25.55
CA ASP A 232 2.08 -0.71 26.87
C ASP A 232 3.51 -1.31 26.88
N ILE A 233 4.21 -1.29 25.74
CA ILE A 233 5.63 -1.68 25.63
C ILE A 233 6.58 -0.51 25.94
N PHE A 234 6.24 0.70 25.50
CA PHE A 234 7.09 1.89 25.66
C PHE A 234 6.28 3.20 25.53
N LYS A 235 5.58 3.60 26.61
CA LYS A 235 4.56 4.66 26.59
C LYS A 235 5.01 6.02 26.06
N ALA A 236 6.28 6.39 26.19
CA ALA A 236 6.82 7.64 25.61
C ALA A 236 6.74 7.72 24.07
N TYR A 237 6.45 6.60 23.39
CA TYR A 237 6.19 6.55 21.95
C TYR A 237 4.70 6.66 21.58
N ALA A 238 3.78 6.39 22.52
CA ALA A 238 2.34 6.33 22.26
C ALA A 238 1.78 7.58 21.56
N PRO A 239 2.17 8.83 21.94
CA PRO A 239 1.65 10.04 21.31
C PRO A 239 2.08 10.26 19.86
N TYR A 240 3.04 9.47 19.35
CA TYR A 240 3.59 9.60 18.00
C TYR A 240 3.09 8.49 17.04
N LEU A 241 2.33 7.50 17.52
CA LEU A 241 1.86 6.36 16.72
C LEU A 241 0.91 6.75 15.58
N THR A 242 0.19 7.86 15.68
CA THR A 242 -0.71 8.35 14.62
C THR A 242 0.04 8.82 13.35
N TYR A 243 1.38 8.80 13.33
CA TYR A 243 2.22 9.17 12.17
C TYR A 243 2.93 7.98 11.50
N SER A 244 2.75 6.74 11.98
CA SER A 244 3.48 5.56 11.49
C SER A 244 2.78 4.26 11.90
N HIS A 245 2.63 3.31 10.98
CA HIS A 245 1.86 2.08 11.23
C HIS A 245 2.47 1.20 12.35
N THR A 246 1.66 0.34 12.96
CA THR A 246 2.11 -0.82 13.76
C THR A 246 2.20 -2.06 12.85
N PRO A 247 2.78 -3.20 13.30
CA PRO A 247 2.70 -4.46 12.57
C PRO A 247 1.26 -4.92 12.25
N GLU A 248 0.29 -4.50 13.07
CA GLU A 248 -1.14 -4.82 12.90
C GLU A 248 -1.87 -3.78 12.03
N ASP A 249 -1.37 -2.55 11.94
CA ASP A 249 -1.92 -1.48 11.10
C ASP A 249 -1.33 -1.46 9.68
N LEU A 250 -0.16 -2.08 9.44
CA LEU A 250 0.57 -1.97 8.17
C LEU A 250 -0.13 -2.76 7.03
N PRO A 251 -0.58 -2.10 5.96
CA PRO A 251 -1.26 -2.78 4.87
C PRO A 251 -0.29 -3.55 3.97
N PHE A 252 -0.65 -4.80 3.69
CA PHE A 252 -0.12 -5.63 2.62
C PHE A 252 -0.97 -5.45 1.37
N PHE A 253 -0.38 -5.58 0.18
CA PHE A 253 -1.06 -5.32 -1.10
C PHE A 253 -0.97 -6.50 -2.08
N ASN A 254 -1.92 -6.60 -3.00
CA ASN A 254 -1.76 -7.39 -4.23
C ASN A 254 -2.40 -6.62 -5.40
N THR A 255 -1.62 -6.37 -6.46
CA THR A 255 -1.98 -5.44 -7.53
C THR A 255 -1.81 -6.02 -8.92
N LYS A 256 -2.86 -5.96 -9.74
CA LYS A 256 -2.85 -6.41 -11.14
C LYS A 256 -1.99 -5.54 -12.06
N ALA A 257 -1.69 -4.31 -11.66
CA ALA A 257 -0.78 -3.39 -12.34
C ALA A 257 -0.11 -2.49 -11.29
N PRO A 258 1.15 -2.03 -11.51
CA PRO A 258 1.86 -1.18 -10.55
C PRO A 258 1.06 0.08 -10.18
N TYR A 259 0.96 0.32 -8.87
CA TYR A 259 0.33 1.49 -8.29
C TYR A 259 1.40 2.35 -7.61
N THR A 260 1.31 3.66 -7.79
CA THR A 260 2.21 4.64 -7.16
C THR A 260 1.39 5.84 -6.74
N GLU A 261 1.62 6.34 -5.54
CA GLU A 261 0.89 7.44 -4.93
C GLU A 261 1.88 8.51 -4.50
N LEU A 262 1.68 9.73 -4.97
CA LEU A 262 2.41 10.91 -4.53
C LEU A 262 1.44 11.88 -3.87
N ALA A 263 1.71 12.28 -2.63
CA ALA A 263 0.98 13.36 -1.98
C ALA A 263 1.93 14.35 -1.29
N TYR A 264 1.53 15.61 -1.34
CA TYR A 264 2.17 16.74 -0.66
C TYR A 264 1.10 17.58 0.02
N TRP A 265 1.36 18.01 1.25
CA TRP A 265 0.54 18.98 1.99
C TRP A 265 1.46 19.98 2.67
N GLY A 266 1.16 21.27 2.57
CA GLY A 266 2.02 22.28 3.20
C GLY A 266 1.63 23.72 2.95
N THR A 267 2.40 24.62 3.56
CA THR A 267 2.20 26.07 3.53
C THR A 267 3.06 26.71 2.46
N LEU A 268 2.75 26.44 1.19
CA LEU A 268 3.53 26.88 -0.01
C LEU A 268 3.82 28.39 -0.12
N PHE A 269 3.14 29.24 0.65
CA PHE A 269 3.33 30.69 0.69
C PHE A 269 3.62 31.24 2.10
N ALA A 270 3.91 30.39 3.08
CA ALA A 270 4.39 30.87 4.38
C ALA A 270 5.84 31.37 4.28
N PHE A 271 6.23 32.23 5.21
CA PHE A 271 7.64 32.45 5.50
C PHE A 271 8.27 31.15 5.99
N LYS A 272 9.52 30.88 5.58
CA LYS A 272 10.32 29.72 5.98
C LYS A 272 10.27 29.43 7.48
N ASP A 273 10.19 30.49 8.28
CA ASP A 273 10.05 30.46 9.74
C ASP A 273 8.84 29.70 10.29
N LYS A 274 7.78 29.54 9.49
CA LYS A 274 6.51 28.89 9.85
C LYS A 274 6.11 27.87 8.77
N GLU A 275 7.09 27.32 8.06
CA GLU A 275 6.86 26.36 6.99
C GLU A 275 6.39 25.02 7.56
N GLU A 276 5.26 24.53 7.04
CA GLU A 276 4.84 23.13 7.14
C GLU A 276 5.00 22.47 5.75
N THR A 277 5.73 21.36 5.70
CA THR A 277 6.02 20.60 4.48
C THR A 277 5.91 19.11 4.81
N ASN A 278 4.86 18.48 4.29
CA ASN A 278 4.55 17.07 4.52
C ASN A 278 4.51 16.34 3.18
N VAL A 279 5.13 15.15 3.11
CA VAL A 279 5.25 14.34 1.89
C VAL A 279 4.86 12.90 2.19
N ARG A 280 4.02 12.31 1.34
CA ARG A 280 3.75 10.87 1.30
C ARG A 280 4.08 10.31 -0.07
N PHE A 281 4.82 9.21 -0.07
CA PHE A 281 5.13 8.39 -1.23
C PHE A 281 4.67 6.96 -0.91
N MET A 282 3.95 6.32 -1.81
CA MET A 282 3.70 4.88 -1.74
C MET A 282 3.88 4.28 -3.13
N HIS A 283 4.47 3.09 -3.20
CA HIS A 283 4.59 2.32 -4.44
C HIS A 283 4.43 0.84 -4.13
N THR A 284 3.61 0.14 -4.92
CA THR A 284 3.44 -1.31 -4.84
C THR A 284 3.37 -1.94 -6.23
N GLN A 285 3.96 -3.13 -6.35
CA GLN A 285 3.87 -3.95 -7.56
C GLN A 285 4.02 -5.44 -7.24
N ASN A 286 3.31 -6.26 -8.03
CA ASN A 286 3.48 -7.70 -8.06
C ASN A 286 4.71 -8.06 -8.91
N ILE A 287 5.66 -8.79 -8.34
CA ILE A 287 6.82 -9.37 -9.06
C ILE A 287 6.39 -10.70 -9.71
N THR A 288 5.53 -11.44 -9.01
CA THR A 288 4.69 -12.53 -9.54
C THR A 288 3.27 -12.34 -8.99
N PRO A 289 2.21 -13.02 -9.49
CA PRO A 289 0.87 -12.88 -8.92
C PRO A 289 0.80 -13.19 -7.42
N GLU A 290 1.67 -14.10 -6.98
CA GLU A 290 1.81 -14.56 -5.60
C GLU A 290 2.67 -13.60 -4.77
N TRP A 291 3.73 -13.01 -5.35
CA TRP A 291 4.70 -12.17 -4.64
C TRP A 291 4.51 -10.66 -4.91
N ASN A 292 4.03 -9.92 -3.91
CA ASN A 292 3.98 -8.46 -3.92
C ASN A 292 5.09 -7.84 -3.04
N VAL A 293 5.56 -6.66 -3.46
CA VAL A 293 6.37 -5.75 -2.66
C VAL A 293 5.75 -4.35 -2.68
N ALA A 294 5.70 -3.70 -1.52
CA ALA A 294 5.37 -2.29 -1.40
C ALA A 294 6.36 -1.52 -0.51
N VAL A 295 6.52 -0.25 -0.82
CA VAL A 295 7.28 0.74 -0.04
C VAL A 295 6.36 1.91 0.25
N LEU A 296 6.28 2.31 1.52
CA LEU A 296 5.57 3.51 1.97
C LEU A 296 6.57 4.43 2.69
N PHE A 297 6.52 5.72 2.40
CA PHE A 297 7.28 6.74 3.08
C PHE A 297 6.36 7.90 3.42
N GLN A 298 6.40 8.36 4.66
CA GLN A 298 5.65 9.51 5.15
C GLN A 298 6.62 10.40 5.94
N GLY A 299 6.83 11.63 5.48
CA GLY A 299 7.68 12.61 6.15
C GLY A 299 6.86 13.85 6.49
N TRP A 300 6.74 14.14 7.79
CA TRP A 300 6.03 15.30 8.34
C TRP A 300 7.08 16.27 8.88
N LYS A 301 7.08 17.52 8.40
CA LYS A 301 7.98 18.55 8.92
C LYS A 301 7.27 19.89 9.13
N ALA A 302 7.49 20.48 10.31
CA ALA A 302 7.04 21.83 10.64
C ALA A 302 8.16 22.62 11.31
N ALA A 303 8.32 23.89 10.94
CA ALA A 303 9.23 24.83 11.60
C ALA A 303 8.70 25.37 12.95
N GLY A 304 7.37 25.32 13.15
CA GLY A 304 6.71 25.82 14.36
C GLY A 304 6.12 27.22 14.24
N MET A 305 5.33 27.58 15.24
CA MET A 305 4.75 28.91 15.45
C MET A 305 5.47 29.67 16.56
N LEU A 306 5.87 28.96 17.62
CA LEU A 306 6.68 29.44 18.73
C LEU A 306 8.17 29.21 18.46
N GLU A 307 9.04 29.67 19.37
CA GLU A 307 10.44 29.24 19.39
C GLU A 307 10.58 27.79 19.91
N ASN A 308 11.70 27.15 19.57
CA ASN A 308 12.08 25.78 19.93
C ASN A 308 10.95 24.74 19.72
N GLU A 309 10.29 24.78 18.56
CA GLU A 309 9.11 23.96 18.22
C GLU A 309 9.26 23.16 16.91
N GLU A 310 10.42 23.25 16.24
CA GLU A 310 10.69 22.51 14.99
C GLU A 310 10.54 21.00 15.22
N THR A 311 9.83 20.33 14.32
CA THR A 311 9.54 18.91 14.39
C THR A 311 9.76 18.26 13.02
N ALA A 312 10.50 17.15 12.99
CA ALA A 312 10.66 16.27 11.85
C ALA A 312 10.33 14.82 12.26
N ASN A 313 9.32 14.24 11.62
CA ASN A 313 8.76 12.93 11.97
C ASN A 313 8.60 12.13 10.67
N ASN A 314 9.42 11.07 10.49
CA ASN A 314 9.49 10.32 9.24
C ASN A 314 9.30 8.81 9.49
N SER A 315 8.30 8.22 8.84
CA SER A 315 8.11 6.78 8.73
C SER A 315 8.59 6.28 7.37
N LEU A 316 9.44 5.25 7.37
CA LEU A 316 9.82 4.46 6.19
C LEU A 316 9.41 3.01 6.45
N GLU A 317 8.53 2.50 5.61
CA GLU A 317 7.85 1.22 5.77
C GLU A 317 8.05 0.39 4.50
N PHE A 318 8.37 -0.88 4.68
CA PHE A 318 8.48 -1.88 3.63
C PHE A 318 7.57 -3.05 3.99
N SER A 319 6.73 -3.48 3.07
CA SER A 319 5.88 -4.67 3.24
C SER A 319 6.04 -5.60 2.03
N THR A 320 6.09 -6.90 2.28
CA THR A 320 6.06 -7.92 1.22
C THR A 320 5.18 -9.08 1.64
N ASN A 321 4.47 -9.67 0.69
CA ASN A 321 3.67 -10.87 0.92
C ASN A 321 3.86 -11.89 -0.20
N TYR A 322 3.71 -13.16 0.16
CA TYR A 322 3.74 -14.30 -0.73
C TYR A 322 2.46 -15.13 -0.52
N LEU A 323 1.58 -15.13 -1.51
CA LEU A 323 0.28 -15.80 -1.50
C LEU A 323 0.32 -17.08 -2.35
N GLY A 324 0.89 -18.15 -1.81
CA GLY A 324 0.85 -19.46 -2.46
C GLY A 324 -0.44 -20.23 -2.20
N ARG A 325 -0.55 -21.41 -2.84
CA ARG A 325 -1.68 -22.35 -2.69
C ARG A 325 -1.79 -22.90 -1.26
N ASN A 326 -0.69 -23.44 -0.73
CA ASN A 326 -0.62 -24.01 0.62
C ASN A 326 0.21 -23.16 1.61
N TYR A 327 1.08 -22.27 1.14
CA TYR A 327 1.95 -21.46 2.00
C TYR A 327 1.67 -19.97 1.81
N VAL A 328 1.49 -19.27 2.93
CA VAL A 328 1.25 -17.83 2.99
C VAL A 328 2.31 -17.20 3.89
N MET A 329 2.87 -16.07 3.47
CA MET A 329 3.81 -15.29 4.26
C MET A 329 3.54 -13.79 4.08
N ASN A 330 3.51 -13.05 5.17
CA ASN A 330 3.40 -11.59 5.24
C ASN A 330 4.58 -11.09 6.08
N ALA A 331 5.42 -10.18 5.57
CA ALA A 331 6.59 -9.68 6.29
C ALA A 331 6.80 -8.17 6.09
N GLY A 332 7.18 -7.48 7.16
CA GLY A 332 7.31 -6.03 7.17
C GLY A 332 8.51 -5.51 7.94
N PHE A 333 8.96 -4.33 7.55
CA PHE A 333 9.97 -3.54 8.25
C PHE A 333 9.50 -2.09 8.37
N ILE A 334 9.47 -1.58 9.60
CA ILE A 334 9.00 -0.24 9.95
C ILE A 334 10.18 0.48 10.62
N HIS A 335 10.69 1.53 9.98
CA HIS A 335 11.64 2.47 10.56
C HIS A 335 10.96 3.82 10.74
N HIS A 336 10.72 4.20 11.99
CA HIS A 336 10.10 5.46 12.35
C HIS A 336 11.07 6.28 13.21
N ASN A 337 11.35 7.51 12.77
CA ASN A 337 12.15 8.48 13.52
C ASN A 337 11.35 9.75 13.82
N VAL A 338 11.59 10.31 15.00
CA VAL A 338 11.04 11.59 15.45
C VAL A 338 12.19 12.40 16.03
N ASP A 339 12.32 13.63 15.58
CA ASP A 339 13.33 14.60 15.96
C ASP A 339 12.60 15.92 16.23
N ARG A 340 12.60 16.37 17.49
CA ARG A 340 11.76 17.48 17.94
C ARG A 340 12.49 18.41 18.90
N GLN A 341 12.38 19.70 18.64
CA GLN A 341 12.64 20.76 19.60
C GLN A 341 11.42 20.90 20.52
N GLU A 342 11.66 21.01 21.83
CA GLU A 342 10.60 21.06 22.84
C GLU A 342 10.63 22.39 23.61
N ASN A 343 9.56 23.16 23.54
CA ASN A 343 9.49 24.50 24.15
C ASN A 343 8.79 24.54 25.53
N GLY A 344 8.21 23.42 25.99
CA GLY A 344 7.41 23.36 27.21
C GLY A 344 6.13 24.22 27.19
N GLY A 345 5.69 24.68 26.02
CA GLY A 345 4.59 25.64 25.88
C GLY A 345 5.00 27.07 26.27
N ILE A 346 4.03 27.99 26.19
CA ILE A 346 4.22 29.41 26.55
C ILE A 346 4.33 29.64 28.07
N GLN A 347 4.87 30.79 28.47
CA GLN A 347 4.94 31.20 29.88
C GLN A 347 3.60 31.75 30.40
N ASP A 348 2.96 32.65 29.64
CA ASP A 348 1.73 33.33 30.03
C ASP A 348 0.69 33.33 28.90
N SER A 349 -0.49 32.78 29.19
CA SER A 349 -1.64 32.76 28.29
C SER A 349 -2.07 34.16 27.83
N PHE A 350 -1.90 35.21 28.64
CA PHE A 350 -2.30 36.58 28.29
C PHE A 350 -1.66 37.07 26.98
N MET A 351 -0.41 36.68 26.69
CA MET A 351 0.28 37.04 25.45
C MET A 351 -0.44 36.55 24.18
N VAL A 352 -1.22 35.47 24.28
CA VAL A 352 -2.04 34.93 23.18
C VAL A 352 -3.44 35.57 23.16
N ARG A 353 -3.94 36.03 24.31
CA ARG A 353 -5.32 36.50 24.51
C ARG A 353 -5.58 37.89 23.95
N ASP A 354 -4.70 38.84 24.23
CA ASP A 354 -4.97 40.28 24.08
C ASP A 354 -3.96 41.00 23.17
N THR A 355 -3.29 40.26 22.27
CA THR A 355 -2.20 40.84 21.46
C THR A 355 -2.21 40.43 19.98
N VAL A 356 -1.80 41.37 19.14
CA VAL A 356 -1.48 41.18 17.70
C VAL A 356 0.02 40.85 17.53
N VAL A 357 0.70 40.41 18.61
CA VAL A 357 2.14 40.12 18.63
C VAL A 357 2.44 38.84 17.86
N ASP A 358 3.57 38.79 17.16
CA ASP A 358 3.93 37.62 16.39
C ASP A 358 4.28 36.43 17.28
N ALA A 359 3.85 35.23 16.88
CA ALA A 359 3.91 34.03 17.69
C ALA A 359 5.35 33.66 18.13
N LYS A 360 6.36 33.90 17.28
CA LYS A 360 7.77 33.66 17.64
C LYS A 360 8.32 34.61 18.71
N THR A 361 7.64 35.71 19.02
CA THR A 361 8.05 36.63 20.09
C THR A 361 7.33 36.38 21.43
N ILE A 362 6.54 35.31 21.51
CA ILE A 362 5.88 34.88 22.76
C ILE A 362 6.86 34.02 23.55
N ALA A 363 7.06 34.36 24.82
CA ALA A 363 8.02 33.67 25.67
C ALA A 363 7.59 32.22 25.98
N VAL A 364 8.53 31.28 25.84
CA VAL A 364 8.35 29.83 26.07
C VAL A 364 9.08 29.36 27.33
N ASN A 365 8.68 28.21 27.88
CA ASN A 365 9.22 27.68 29.14
C ASN A 365 10.61 27.04 28.99
N LEU A 366 10.94 26.48 27.83
CA LEU A 366 12.22 25.80 27.56
C LEU A 366 12.84 26.31 26.25
N GLN A 367 14.05 26.86 26.32
CA GLN A 367 14.74 27.43 25.15
C GLN A 367 15.69 26.44 24.45
N ASN A 368 16.20 25.43 25.17
CA ASN A 368 17.26 24.53 24.68
C ASN A 368 16.94 23.04 24.93
N ALA A 369 15.66 22.64 24.95
CA ALA A 369 15.26 21.25 25.14
C ALA A 369 14.96 20.54 23.80
N HIS A 370 15.34 19.26 23.71
CA HIS A 370 15.30 18.47 22.49
C HIS A 370 15.02 16.99 22.79
N ASN A 371 14.21 16.35 21.96
CA ASN A 371 13.67 15.01 22.18
C ASN A 371 13.76 14.21 20.87
N LYS A 372 14.50 13.11 20.91
CA LYS A 372 14.77 12.26 19.75
C LYS A 372 14.31 10.83 20.02
N LEU A 373 13.36 10.36 19.22
CA LEU A 373 12.78 9.01 19.35
C LEU A 373 13.03 8.19 18.07
N SER A 374 13.21 6.89 18.21
CA SER A 374 13.30 5.97 17.08
C SER A 374 12.71 4.60 17.42
N ARG A 375 11.93 4.06 16.48
CA ARG A 375 11.37 2.71 16.49
C ARG A 375 11.83 1.98 15.22
N ASN A 376 12.47 0.84 15.42
CA ASN A 376 12.77 -0.11 14.34
C ASN A 376 12.04 -1.41 14.67
N THR A 377 11.06 -1.79 13.85
CA THR A 377 10.31 -3.03 14.00
C THR A 377 10.46 -3.86 12.74
N PHE A 378 10.92 -5.10 12.88
CA PHE A 378 10.85 -6.13 11.85
C PHE A 378 9.85 -7.19 12.29
N PHE A 379 8.98 -7.64 11.38
CA PHE A 379 8.04 -8.70 11.67
C PHE A 379 7.84 -9.63 10.48
N ILE A 380 7.53 -10.89 10.81
CA ILE A 380 7.16 -11.94 9.86
C ILE A 380 6.01 -12.73 10.45
N ASP A 381 4.98 -12.94 9.64
CA ASP A 381 3.87 -13.86 9.86
C ASP A 381 3.88 -14.86 8.72
N HIS A 382 3.93 -16.16 9.02
CA HIS A 382 3.83 -17.18 7.99
C HIS A 382 3.06 -18.42 8.45
N SER A 383 2.38 -19.05 7.50
CA SER A 383 1.45 -20.14 7.78
C SER A 383 1.40 -21.16 6.65
N TYR A 384 1.44 -22.43 7.00
CA TYR A 384 1.28 -23.56 6.09
C TYR A 384 -0.07 -24.26 6.30
N ASN A 385 -0.79 -24.48 5.20
CA ASN A 385 -2.15 -24.99 5.16
C ASN A 385 -2.14 -26.47 4.73
N ILE A 386 -2.69 -27.32 5.60
CA ILE A 386 -2.78 -28.77 5.43
C ILE A 386 -4.26 -29.13 5.28
N SER A 387 -4.67 -29.65 4.11
CA SER A 387 -6.00 -30.25 3.95
C SER A 387 -6.03 -31.60 4.66
N LEU A 388 -6.94 -31.79 5.61
CA LEU A 388 -7.05 -33.01 6.41
C LEU A 388 -7.79 -34.14 5.68
N GLU A 389 -8.47 -33.82 4.58
CA GLU A 389 -9.15 -34.77 3.69
C GLU A 389 -8.88 -34.37 2.22
N SER A 390 -8.73 -35.35 1.32
CA SER A 390 -8.59 -35.08 -0.12
C SER A 390 -9.95 -35.10 -0.82
N LYS A 391 -10.08 -34.35 -1.93
CA LYS A 391 -11.26 -34.40 -2.80
C LYS A 391 -11.57 -35.84 -3.27
N SER A 392 -10.53 -36.58 -3.63
CA SER A 392 -10.63 -37.98 -4.06
C SER A 392 -11.07 -38.94 -2.94
N ALA A 393 -10.69 -38.71 -1.68
CA ALA A 393 -11.17 -39.50 -0.54
C ALA A 393 -12.66 -39.26 -0.27
N ARG A 394 -13.11 -37.99 -0.32
CA ARG A 394 -14.54 -37.64 -0.18
C ARG A 394 -15.39 -38.21 -1.31
N LEU A 395 -14.88 -38.18 -2.55
CA LEU A 395 -15.53 -38.81 -3.69
C LEU A 395 -15.66 -40.33 -3.51
N ARG A 396 -14.56 -41.02 -3.13
CA ARG A 396 -14.56 -42.47 -2.87
C ARG A 396 -15.58 -42.86 -1.81
N ARG A 397 -15.60 -42.16 -0.67
CA ARG A 397 -16.58 -42.36 0.41
C ARG A 397 -18.03 -42.17 -0.06
N ALA A 398 -18.31 -41.13 -0.85
CA ALA A 398 -19.63 -40.90 -1.42
C ALA A 398 -20.05 -41.99 -2.43
N MET A 399 -19.10 -42.59 -3.16
CA MET A 399 -19.34 -43.73 -4.05
C MET A 399 -19.52 -45.06 -3.30
N GLU A 400 -18.91 -45.20 -2.11
CA GLU A 400 -19.14 -46.32 -1.19
C GLU A 400 -20.54 -46.23 -0.53
N GLU A 401 -21.03 -45.01 -0.29
CA GLU A 401 -22.35 -44.74 0.31
C GLU A 401 -23.52 -44.70 -0.71
N ASP A 402 -23.30 -44.27 -1.97
CA ASP A 402 -24.32 -44.23 -3.03
C ASP A 402 -23.90 -44.97 -4.32
N SER A 403 -24.55 -46.11 -4.57
CA SER A 403 -24.31 -46.95 -5.75
C SER A 403 -24.81 -46.32 -7.08
N LEU A 404 -25.84 -45.47 -7.06
CA LEU A 404 -26.32 -44.77 -8.25
C LEU A 404 -25.35 -43.65 -8.65
N LEU A 405 -24.68 -43.04 -7.67
CA LEU A 405 -23.61 -42.09 -7.90
C LEU A 405 -22.37 -42.78 -8.47
N ALA A 406 -21.95 -43.91 -7.87
CA ALA A 406 -20.79 -44.67 -8.34
C ALA A 406 -20.88 -45.05 -9.83
N VAL A 407 -22.03 -45.57 -10.28
CA VAL A 407 -22.27 -45.94 -11.69
C VAL A 407 -22.19 -44.73 -12.63
N LYS A 408 -22.69 -43.56 -12.21
CA LYS A 408 -22.59 -42.32 -13.01
C LYS A 408 -21.13 -41.87 -13.15
N VAL A 409 -20.38 -41.85 -12.05
CA VAL A 409 -18.97 -41.43 -12.03
C VAL A 409 -18.12 -42.35 -12.93
N ASP A 410 -18.30 -43.67 -12.84
CA ASP A 410 -17.59 -44.63 -13.71
C ASP A 410 -17.97 -44.47 -15.18
N SER A 411 -19.26 -44.30 -15.51
CA SER A 411 -19.67 -44.08 -16.91
C SER A 411 -19.02 -42.84 -17.56
N LEU A 412 -18.78 -41.78 -16.77
CA LEU A 412 -18.11 -40.56 -17.21
C LEU A 412 -16.59 -40.72 -17.27
N TYR A 413 -16.00 -41.54 -16.39
CA TYR A 413 -14.60 -41.96 -16.49
C TYR A 413 -14.33 -42.68 -17.83
N GLN A 414 -15.15 -43.69 -18.16
CA GLN A 414 -15.04 -44.45 -19.42
C GLN A 414 -15.20 -43.55 -20.65
N LEU A 415 -16.18 -42.64 -20.65
CA LEU A 415 -16.37 -41.67 -21.73
C LEU A 415 -15.16 -40.74 -21.92
N ARG A 416 -14.54 -40.27 -20.83
CA ARG A 416 -13.37 -39.39 -20.89
C ARG A 416 -12.11 -40.13 -21.36
N MET A 417 -11.90 -41.37 -20.93
CA MET A 417 -10.80 -42.21 -21.43
C MET A 417 -10.93 -42.47 -22.93
N LYS A 418 -12.12 -42.85 -23.39
CA LYS A 418 -12.40 -43.07 -24.82
C LYS A 418 -12.23 -41.81 -25.67
N ALA A 419 -12.56 -40.63 -25.12
CA ALA A 419 -12.33 -39.36 -25.79
C ALA A 419 -10.83 -38.99 -25.87
N TYR A 420 -10.04 -39.34 -24.86
CA TYR A 420 -8.58 -39.21 -24.89
C TYR A 420 -7.95 -40.14 -25.94
N GLU A 421 -8.35 -41.42 -25.96
CA GLU A 421 -7.90 -42.40 -26.96
C GLU A 421 -8.19 -41.91 -28.38
N ALA A 422 -9.43 -41.47 -28.66
CA ALA A 422 -9.82 -40.94 -29.96
C ALA A 422 -9.04 -39.66 -30.35
N ALA A 423 -8.66 -38.81 -29.39
CA ALA A 423 -7.85 -37.62 -29.64
C ALA A 423 -6.38 -37.99 -29.95
N VAL A 424 -5.83 -39.00 -29.29
CA VAL A 424 -4.50 -39.55 -29.60
C VAL A 424 -4.50 -40.20 -30.99
N ASP A 425 -5.50 -41.03 -31.31
CA ASP A 425 -5.63 -41.65 -32.64
C ASP A 425 -5.77 -40.59 -33.74
N ALA A 426 -6.59 -39.55 -33.53
CA ALA A 426 -6.73 -38.44 -34.49
C ALA A 426 -5.40 -37.67 -34.69
N ALA A 427 -4.64 -37.42 -33.62
CA ALA A 427 -3.32 -36.78 -33.72
C ALA A 427 -2.29 -37.67 -34.42
N VAL A 428 -2.34 -39.00 -34.20
CA VAL A 428 -1.49 -39.98 -34.89
C VAL A 428 -1.84 -40.06 -36.37
N GLN A 429 -3.13 -40.08 -36.74
CA GLN A 429 -3.55 -40.06 -38.15
C GLN A 429 -3.15 -38.76 -38.84
N ALA A 430 -3.34 -37.60 -38.20
CA ALA A 430 -2.92 -36.30 -38.75
C ALA A 430 -1.39 -36.19 -38.94
N ALA A 431 -0.60 -36.89 -38.12
CA ALA A 431 0.85 -37.00 -38.30
C ALA A 431 1.27 -38.04 -39.36
N LEU A 432 0.40 -38.98 -39.73
CA LEU A 432 0.63 -39.98 -40.78
C LEU A 432 0.18 -39.51 -42.16
N THR A 433 -0.74 -38.54 -42.26
CA THR A 433 -1.12 -37.90 -43.52
C THR A 433 -0.08 -36.88 -43.99
N PRO A 434 0.64 -37.10 -45.11
CA PRO A 434 1.40 -36.02 -45.73
C PRO A 434 0.44 -34.96 -46.31
N PRO A 435 0.87 -33.69 -46.46
CA PRO A 435 0.08 -32.69 -47.16
C PRO A 435 -0.08 -33.12 -48.63
N VAL A 436 -1.33 -33.18 -49.09
CA VAL A 436 -1.69 -33.48 -50.49
C VAL A 436 -2.16 -32.19 -51.16
N ASP A 437 -1.58 -31.86 -52.31
CA ASP A 437 -1.96 -30.68 -53.08
C ASP A 437 -3.42 -30.74 -53.55
N SER A 438 -4.09 -29.58 -53.49
CA SER A 438 -5.53 -29.47 -53.72
C SER A 438 -5.92 -29.52 -55.20
N SER A 439 -5.94 -30.71 -55.80
CA SER A 439 -6.59 -30.93 -57.10
C SER A 439 -7.20 -32.33 -57.27
N SER A 440 -8.44 -32.35 -57.78
CA SER A 440 -9.29 -33.52 -58.10
C SER A 440 -9.81 -34.39 -56.93
N MET A 441 -11.11 -34.68 -56.97
CA MET A 441 -11.78 -35.75 -56.22
C MET A 441 -12.80 -36.47 -57.12
N ALA A 442 -12.60 -37.77 -57.34
CA ALA A 442 -13.58 -38.81 -57.67
C ALA A 442 -12.85 -40.17 -57.56
N VAL A 443 -13.47 -41.35 -57.43
CA VAL A 443 -14.87 -41.75 -57.60
C VAL A 443 -15.26 -42.80 -56.53
N ASP A 444 -16.53 -42.83 -56.18
CA ASP A 444 -17.36 -44.00 -55.79
C ASP A 444 -17.23 -44.76 -54.44
N SER A 445 -18.43 -44.90 -53.85
CA SER A 445 -19.04 -46.17 -53.37
C SER A 445 -19.08 -46.56 -51.88
N MET A 446 -20.23 -47.17 -51.55
CA MET A 446 -20.59 -48.03 -50.41
C MET A 446 -20.60 -47.49 -48.97
N ALA A 447 -21.82 -47.08 -48.57
CA ALA A 447 -22.60 -47.66 -47.47
C ALA A 447 -21.92 -47.92 -46.10
N LEU A 448 -22.34 -47.15 -45.10
CA LEU A 448 -22.20 -47.50 -43.68
C LEU A 448 -23.59 -47.79 -43.08
N SER A 449 -23.83 -49.04 -42.67
CA SER A 449 -25.03 -49.43 -41.94
C SER A 449 -24.89 -49.15 -40.44
N VAL A 450 -25.89 -48.49 -39.85
CA VAL A 450 -26.02 -48.33 -38.40
C VAL A 450 -27.02 -49.37 -37.88
N PRO A 451 -26.66 -50.19 -36.88
CA PRO A 451 -27.61 -51.14 -36.27
C PRO A 451 -28.50 -50.46 -35.23
N ASP A 452 -29.79 -50.79 -35.22
CA ASP A 452 -30.73 -50.36 -34.18
C ASP A 452 -30.39 -50.94 -32.81
N SER A 453 -30.44 -50.12 -31.76
CA SER A 453 -31.03 -50.49 -30.46
C SER A 453 -31.06 -49.34 -29.45
N ILE A 454 -32.23 -48.73 -29.28
CA ILE A 454 -32.90 -48.43 -28.00
C ILE A 454 -34.29 -47.89 -28.34
N SER A 455 -35.33 -48.45 -27.73
CA SER A 455 -36.73 -48.12 -28.03
C SER A 455 -37.46 -47.46 -26.86
N ALA A 456 -38.43 -46.62 -27.21
CA ALA A 456 -39.56 -46.16 -26.38
C ALA A 456 -39.27 -45.35 -25.09
N ILE A 457 -39.35 -44.01 -25.20
CA ILE A 457 -40.32 -43.22 -24.42
C ILE A 457 -40.98 -42.20 -25.39
N PRO A 458 -42.32 -42.05 -25.45
CA PRO A 458 -43.00 -41.19 -26.42
C PRO A 458 -43.51 -39.84 -25.85
N ALA A 459 -43.57 -38.81 -26.71
CA ALA A 459 -44.52 -37.69 -26.64
C ALA A 459 -44.55 -36.89 -27.98
N ASP A 460 -45.73 -36.41 -28.38
CA ASP A 460 -45.97 -35.74 -29.68
C ASP A 460 -45.42 -34.31 -29.79
N THR A 461 -44.98 -33.88 -30.99
CA THR A 461 -45.67 -32.80 -31.76
C THR A 461 -45.13 -32.60 -33.20
N LEU A 462 -46.01 -32.82 -34.20
CA LEU A 462 -46.43 -31.91 -35.30
C LEU A 462 -45.56 -30.64 -35.57
N LEU A 463 -45.17 -30.20 -36.79
CA LEU A 463 -45.60 -30.41 -38.20
C LEU A 463 -44.45 -30.02 -39.22
N PRO A 464 -44.59 -30.21 -40.57
CA PRO A 464 -43.46 -30.26 -41.54
C PRO A 464 -43.43 -29.16 -42.66
N ALA A 465 -42.66 -29.43 -43.75
CA ALA A 465 -42.63 -28.84 -45.13
C ALA A 465 -41.36 -28.01 -45.50
N GLU A 466 -40.86 -27.88 -46.75
CA GLU A 466 -40.73 -28.74 -47.98
C GLU A 466 -39.73 -28.03 -48.98
N PRO A 467 -39.43 -28.47 -50.26
CA PRO A 467 -38.11 -28.27 -50.90
C PRO A 467 -38.09 -27.53 -52.28
N ALA A 468 -36.93 -27.49 -52.99
CA ALA A 468 -36.72 -27.86 -54.42
C ALA A 468 -35.51 -27.18 -55.17
N MET A 469 -34.80 -27.96 -56.04
CA MET A 469 -34.26 -27.64 -57.41
C MET A 469 -33.23 -26.48 -57.63
N ASP A 470 -32.41 -26.32 -58.70
CA ASP A 470 -31.85 -27.10 -59.87
C ASP A 470 -30.81 -26.19 -60.62
N SER A 471 -30.01 -26.53 -61.66
CA SER A 471 -29.34 -27.77 -62.20
C SER A 471 -28.38 -27.38 -63.40
N LEU A 472 -27.58 -28.33 -63.97
CA LEU A 472 -26.87 -28.30 -65.31
C LEU A 472 -25.68 -27.28 -65.50
N SER A 473 -24.69 -27.39 -66.42
CA SER A 473 -24.14 -28.45 -67.32
C SER A 473 -22.83 -28.04 -68.08
N ALA A 474 -22.03 -29.03 -68.59
CA ALA A 474 -21.14 -29.00 -69.81
C ALA A 474 -19.75 -28.26 -69.77
N VAL A 475 -18.67 -28.48 -70.58
CA VAL A 475 -18.22 -29.54 -71.58
C VAL A 475 -16.70 -29.42 -72.02
N ASP A 476 -16.02 -30.55 -72.30
CA ASP A 476 -14.85 -30.93 -73.19
C ASP A 476 -13.42 -30.28 -73.34
N SER A 477 -12.39 -31.16 -73.39
CA SER A 477 -11.18 -31.24 -74.32
C SER A 477 -9.88 -30.39 -74.10
N VAL A 478 -8.61 -30.69 -74.54
CA VAL A 478 -7.89 -31.88 -75.15
C VAL A 478 -6.31 -31.76 -75.24
N THR A 479 -5.56 -32.88 -75.10
CA THR A 479 -4.15 -33.29 -75.52
C THR A 479 -2.79 -32.55 -75.22
N ALA A 480 -1.81 -33.34 -74.70
CA ALA A 480 -0.37 -33.62 -75.10
C ALA A 480 0.72 -32.49 -75.25
N ASP A 481 2.06 -32.68 -75.21
CA ASP A 481 2.95 -33.88 -75.33
C ASP A 481 4.44 -33.68 -74.81
N SER A 482 5.20 -34.77 -74.60
CA SER A 482 6.68 -35.00 -74.76
C SER A 482 7.81 -34.59 -73.75
N LEU A 483 8.51 -35.63 -73.24
CA LEU A 483 9.99 -35.91 -73.17
C LEU A 483 11.07 -35.25 -72.23
N SER A 484 11.82 -36.17 -71.57
CA SER A 484 13.28 -36.16 -71.19
C SER A 484 13.76 -35.76 -69.77
N VAL A 485 14.80 -36.49 -69.28
CA VAL A 485 15.34 -36.66 -67.89
C VAL A 485 16.80 -37.20 -68.05
N PRO A 486 17.89 -36.89 -67.27
CA PRO A 486 18.07 -37.48 -65.91
C PRO A 486 19.12 -36.93 -64.87
N VAL A 487 19.04 -37.51 -63.65
CA VAL A 487 20.03 -37.64 -62.53
C VAL A 487 20.55 -36.40 -61.77
N VAL A 488 19.96 -36.14 -60.58
CA VAL A 488 20.68 -35.60 -59.39
C VAL A 488 20.22 -36.24 -58.05
N ASP A 489 18.95 -36.63 -57.92
CA ASP A 489 18.22 -36.70 -56.63
C ASP A 489 18.67 -37.71 -55.55
N SER A 490 19.58 -38.65 -55.84
CA SER A 490 19.80 -39.82 -54.97
C SER A 490 20.45 -39.54 -53.60
N LEU A 491 21.02 -38.35 -53.38
CA LEU A 491 21.62 -37.96 -52.10
C LEU A 491 20.67 -37.12 -51.23
N GLN A 492 19.93 -36.17 -51.81
CA GLN A 492 18.96 -35.35 -51.07
C GLN A 492 17.84 -36.21 -50.46
N LEU A 493 17.27 -37.15 -51.23
CA LEU A 493 16.30 -38.14 -50.75
C LEU A 493 16.76 -38.92 -49.51
N ARG A 494 18.07 -39.08 -49.30
CA ARG A 494 18.65 -39.81 -48.17
C ARG A 494 19.00 -38.92 -46.97
N MET A 495 19.23 -37.64 -47.17
CA MET A 495 19.34 -36.66 -46.09
C MET A 495 17.96 -36.23 -45.60
N ASP A 496 17.01 -35.97 -46.50
CA ASP A 496 15.64 -35.59 -46.16
C ASP A 496 14.91 -36.70 -45.41
N SER A 497 15.11 -37.98 -45.78
CA SER A 497 14.50 -39.09 -45.03
C SER A 497 15.09 -39.26 -43.63
N ILE A 498 16.37 -38.96 -43.41
CA ILE A 498 16.99 -38.95 -42.07
C ILE A 498 16.53 -37.73 -41.27
N ALA A 499 16.54 -36.53 -41.87
CA ALA A 499 16.06 -35.30 -41.25
C ALA A 499 14.58 -35.41 -40.86
N LYS A 500 13.74 -35.96 -41.75
CA LYS A 500 12.32 -36.21 -41.50
C LYS A 500 12.09 -37.29 -40.44
N ALA A 501 12.89 -38.36 -40.40
CA ALA A 501 12.80 -39.36 -39.32
C ALA A 501 13.25 -38.81 -37.95
N VAL A 502 14.26 -37.93 -37.91
CA VAL A 502 14.69 -37.24 -36.68
C VAL A 502 13.64 -36.20 -36.26
N ALA A 503 13.07 -35.45 -37.20
CA ALA A 503 11.98 -34.52 -36.95
C ALA A 503 10.72 -35.24 -36.42
N ASP A 504 10.30 -36.35 -37.04
CA ASP A 504 9.23 -37.23 -36.55
C ASP A 504 9.53 -37.75 -35.15
N SER A 505 10.78 -38.13 -34.86
CA SER A 505 11.16 -38.63 -33.53
C SER A 505 11.13 -37.54 -32.46
N LEU A 506 11.56 -36.31 -32.79
CA LEU A 506 11.50 -35.15 -31.89
C LEU A 506 10.07 -34.63 -31.71
N LEU A 507 9.25 -34.64 -32.76
CA LEU A 507 7.80 -34.38 -32.68
C LEU A 507 7.10 -35.44 -31.84
N ARG A 508 7.42 -36.74 -32.00
CA ARG A 508 6.84 -37.82 -31.19
C ARG A 508 7.27 -37.76 -29.72
N LEU A 509 8.46 -37.26 -29.39
CA LEU A 509 8.81 -36.89 -28.01
C LEU A 509 7.99 -35.68 -27.54
N SER A 510 8.01 -34.58 -28.28
CA SER A 510 7.28 -33.34 -27.94
C SER A 510 5.76 -33.55 -27.75
N VAL A 511 5.15 -34.47 -28.50
CA VAL A 511 3.73 -34.83 -28.41
C VAL A 511 3.49 -35.79 -27.24
N LYS A 512 4.38 -36.75 -26.97
CA LYS A 512 4.28 -37.61 -25.76
C LYS A 512 4.41 -36.81 -24.47
N ASP A 513 5.34 -35.88 -24.39
CA ASP A 513 5.58 -35.07 -23.19
C ASP A 513 4.47 -34.01 -22.98
N THR A 514 3.59 -33.81 -23.96
CA THR A 514 2.37 -32.97 -23.85
C THR A 514 1.06 -33.77 -23.74
N LEU A 515 1.09 -35.09 -23.98
CA LEU A 515 -0.05 -36.02 -23.88
C LEU A 515 0.37 -37.28 -23.10
N LEU A 516 0.54 -37.11 -21.80
CA LEU A 516 0.47 -38.23 -20.85
C LEU A 516 -1.02 -38.60 -20.64
N PRO A 517 -1.36 -39.89 -20.54
CA PRO A 517 -2.73 -40.30 -20.19
C PRO A 517 -3.06 -39.76 -18.79
N PRO A 518 -4.19 -39.05 -18.61
CA PRO A 518 -4.55 -38.49 -17.32
C PRO A 518 -4.70 -39.62 -16.29
N THR A 519 -4.02 -39.48 -15.17
CA THR A 519 -3.99 -40.54 -14.14
C THR A 519 -5.36 -40.71 -13.49
N GLN A 520 -5.61 -41.89 -12.93
CA GLN A 520 -6.90 -42.20 -12.33
C GLN A 520 -7.26 -41.21 -11.20
N ASP A 521 -6.28 -40.76 -10.40
CA ASP A 521 -6.48 -39.75 -9.37
C ASP A 521 -6.75 -38.33 -9.94
N GLU A 522 -6.09 -37.91 -11.03
CA GLU A 522 -6.40 -36.63 -11.70
C GLU A 522 -7.81 -36.61 -12.28
N ILE A 523 -8.27 -37.74 -12.86
CA ILE A 523 -9.64 -37.86 -13.37
C ILE A 523 -10.63 -37.83 -12.19
N TYR A 524 -10.33 -38.49 -11.07
CA TYR A 524 -11.17 -38.41 -9.86
C TYR A 524 -11.20 -37.01 -9.24
N GLU A 525 -10.09 -36.26 -9.22
CA GLU A 525 -10.09 -34.87 -8.75
C GLU A 525 -10.95 -33.97 -9.66
N TRP A 526 -10.82 -34.11 -10.98
CA TRP A 526 -11.65 -33.38 -11.95
C TRP A 526 -13.15 -33.74 -11.87
N LEU A 527 -13.48 -35.03 -11.66
CA LEU A 527 -14.86 -35.49 -11.48
C LEU A 527 -15.46 -34.99 -10.16
N ALA A 528 -14.68 -34.96 -9.07
CA ALA A 528 -15.10 -34.43 -7.77
C ALA A 528 -15.48 -32.94 -7.87
N ASP A 529 -14.64 -32.14 -8.53
CA ASP A 529 -14.88 -30.71 -8.75
C ASP A 529 -16.08 -30.45 -9.68
N SER A 530 -16.28 -31.30 -10.70
CA SER A 530 -17.30 -31.10 -11.74
C SER A 530 -18.71 -31.58 -11.38
N LEU A 531 -18.86 -32.63 -10.57
CA LEU A 531 -20.14 -33.36 -10.43
C LEU A 531 -20.83 -33.26 -9.08
N LEU A 532 -20.10 -33.00 -7.99
CA LEU A 532 -20.60 -33.30 -6.63
C LEU A 532 -20.44 -32.18 -5.62
N PHE A 533 -19.27 -31.55 -5.58
CA PHE A 533 -18.96 -30.58 -4.53
C PHE A 533 -18.99 -29.14 -5.05
N GLY A 534 -18.66 -28.94 -6.33
CA GLY A 534 -18.59 -27.64 -6.99
C GLY A 534 -17.50 -26.73 -6.43
N ASN A 535 -17.30 -25.57 -7.07
CA ASN A 535 -16.40 -24.54 -6.55
C ASN A 535 -17.02 -23.82 -5.34
N LYS A 536 -16.92 -24.44 -4.16
CA LYS A 536 -16.92 -23.78 -2.84
C LYS A 536 -16.55 -24.73 -1.70
N GLY A 537 -15.28 -24.69 -1.30
CA GLY A 537 -14.81 -25.27 -0.04
C GLY A 537 -13.55 -26.13 -0.19
N LEU A 538 -12.43 -25.60 0.30
CA LEU A 538 -11.40 -26.45 0.89
C LEU A 538 -12.05 -27.29 2.01
N GLY A 539 -11.60 -28.53 2.17
CA GLY A 539 -12.11 -29.45 3.20
C GLY A 539 -11.72 -29.01 4.63
N PRO A 540 -11.92 -29.88 5.64
CA PRO A 540 -11.39 -29.60 6.98
C PRO A 540 -9.89 -29.32 6.90
N MET A 541 -9.46 -28.15 7.39
CA MET A 541 -8.12 -27.62 7.17
C MET A 541 -7.40 -27.37 8.50
N LEU A 542 -6.15 -27.80 8.59
CA LEU A 542 -5.22 -27.43 9.65
C LEU A 542 -4.18 -26.47 9.09
N THR A 543 -4.22 -25.23 9.55
CA THR A 543 -3.14 -24.26 9.38
C THR A 543 -2.20 -24.34 10.58
N VAL A 544 -0.89 -24.39 10.34
CA VAL A 544 0.15 -24.21 11.35
C VAL A 544 1.00 -23.01 10.95
N GLY A 545 1.30 -22.12 11.90
CA GLY A 545 2.05 -20.91 11.60
C GLY A 545 2.85 -20.35 12.77
N HIS A 546 3.68 -19.37 12.44
CA HIS A 546 4.54 -18.65 13.36
C HIS A 546 4.46 -17.15 13.04
N ILE A 547 4.41 -16.33 14.10
CA ILE A 547 4.56 -14.88 14.01
C ILE A 547 5.76 -14.49 14.86
N GLY A 548 6.75 -13.88 14.25
CA GLY A 548 7.94 -13.33 14.91
C GLY A 548 7.97 -11.81 14.77
N GLU A 549 8.01 -11.10 15.90
CA GLU A 549 8.26 -9.65 15.95
C GLU A 549 9.59 -9.36 16.65
N VAL A 550 10.39 -8.45 16.09
CA VAL A 550 11.59 -7.91 16.70
C VAL A 550 11.52 -6.38 16.66
N SER A 551 11.31 -5.77 17.81
CA SER A 551 11.10 -4.33 17.96
C SER A 551 12.17 -3.69 18.85
N ARG A 552 12.74 -2.58 18.39
CA ARG A 552 13.67 -1.73 19.14
C ARG A 552 13.12 -0.31 19.23
N TYR A 553 12.87 0.13 20.46
CA TYR A 553 12.50 1.50 20.80
C TYR A 553 13.70 2.20 21.46
N TYR A 554 13.91 3.46 21.13
CA TYR A 554 14.94 4.30 21.73
C TYR A 554 14.40 5.72 21.87
N ARG A 555 14.69 6.36 23.01
CA ARG A 555 14.43 7.77 23.26
C ARG A 555 15.65 8.40 23.92
N TYR A 556 15.98 9.61 23.48
CA TYR A 556 17.03 10.44 24.04
C TYR A 556 16.47 11.86 24.23
N TYR A 557 16.56 12.37 25.45
CA TYR A 557 16.12 13.71 25.83
C TYR A 557 17.31 14.50 26.36
N THR A 558 17.48 15.72 25.85
CA THR A 558 18.58 16.61 26.24
C THR A 558 18.06 18.01 26.47
N ASP A 559 18.54 18.66 27.52
CA ASP A 559 18.32 20.10 27.72
C ASP A 559 19.51 20.79 28.38
N ASN A 560 19.46 22.13 28.36
CA ASN A 560 20.38 23.01 29.05
C ASN A 560 19.58 24.20 29.60
N ILE A 561 19.37 24.21 30.92
CA ILE A 561 18.49 25.10 31.66
C ILE A 561 19.32 25.90 32.66
N THR A 562 19.41 27.20 32.43
CA THR A 562 20.19 28.15 33.25
C THR A 562 19.33 29.30 33.79
N ASP A 563 18.12 29.44 33.28
CA ASP A 563 17.11 30.45 33.60
C ASP A 563 16.13 29.98 34.68
N GLU A 564 15.58 30.90 35.47
CA GLU A 564 14.64 30.56 36.54
C GLU A 564 13.33 29.94 36.03
N VAL A 565 12.88 30.29 34.82
CA VAL A 565 11.61 29.82 34.26
C VAL A 565 11.68 28.33 33.92
N GLY A 566 12.64 27.90 33.11
CA GLY A 566 12.85 26.48 32.78
C GLY A 566 13.14 25.62 34.01
N ARG A 567 13.80 26.20 35.03
CA ARG A 567 13.94 25.52 36.34
C ARG A 567 12.61 25.36 37.07
N SER A 568 11.74 26.38 37.03
CA SER A 568 10.42 26.34 37.66
C SER A 568 9.48 25.37 36.96
N PHE A 569 9.59 25.22 35.63
CA PHE A 569 8.83 24.26 34.82
C PHE A 569 9.04 22.81 35.30
N TYR A 570 10.28 22.45 35.66
CA TYR A 570 10.60 21.16 36.28
C TYR A 570 10.60 21.20 37.82
N ASN A 571 9.84 22.10 38.45
CA ASN A 571 9.68 22.22 39.91
C ASN A 571 11.00 22.32 40.69
N ASN A 572 12.06 22.85 40.08
CA ASN A 572 13.45 22.84 40.57
C ASN A 572 14.04 21.42 40.83
N ALA A 573 13.47 20.36 40.26
CA ALA A 573 14.00 18.99 40.35
C ALA A 573 15.17 18.76 39.38
N PHE A 574 16.36 18.54 39.95
CA PHE A 574 17.60 18.22 39.24
C PHE A 574 18.40 17.18 40.06
N TYR A 575 18.38 15.91 39.66
CA TYR A 575 18.89 14.77 40.44
C TYR A 575 20.31 14.31 40.06
N ILE A 576 20.81 14.67 38.88
CA ILE A 576 22.12 14.24 38.35
C ILE A 576 23.03 15.46 38.11
N ASN A 577 22.50 16.50 37.46
CA ASN A 577 23.23 17.71 37.10
C ASN A 577 22.31 18.94 37.22
N PRO A 578 22.73 20.04 37.87
CA PRO A 578 21.86 21.17 38.17
C PRO A 578 21.49 22.05 36.98
N THR A 579 22.07 21.82 35.79
CA THR A 579 21.94 22.72 34.62
C THR A 579 21.68 22.03 33.29
N ALA A 580 22.05 20.76 33.09
CA ALA A 580 21.90 20.09 31.80
C ALA A 580 21.57 18.61 31.91
N SER A 581 20.60 18.14 31.12
CA SER A 581 20.13 16.75 31.09
C SER A 581 20.55 16.02 29.82
N ALA A 582 20.74 14.70 29.92
CA ALA A 582 21.12 13.83 28.80
C ALA A 582 20.56 12.41 29.01
N ASP A 583 19.25 12.34 29.23
CA ASP A 583 18.56 11.12 29.66
C ASP A 583 18.28 10.20 28.46
N SER A 584 18.61 8.91 28.57
CA SER A 584 18.35 7.94 27.51
C SER A 584 17.62 6.70 28.04
N SER A 585 16.66 6.23 27.25
CA SER A 585 15.87 5.02 27.53
C SER A 585 15.75 4.16 26.28
N ARG A 586 15.74 2.85 26.45
CA ARG A 586 15.66 1.88 25.35
C ARG A 586 14.87 0.66 25.79
N MET A 587 14.02 0.18 24.89
CA MET A 587 13.36 -1.12 24.99
C MET A 587 13.72 -1.95 23.76
N PHE A 588 14.01 -3.23 23.95
CA PHE A 588 14.17 -4.19 22.87
C PHE A 588 13.34 -5.43 23.18
N THR A 589 12.35 -5.70 22.33
CA THR A 589 11.36 -6.75 22.49
C THR A 589 11.49 -7.75 21.35
N VAL A 590 11.42 -9.04 21.67
CA VAL A 590 11.33 -10.14 20.73
C VAL A 590 10.12 -10.98 21.13
N ASP A 591 9.10 -11.05 20.29
CA ASP A 591 7.87 -11.82 20.54
C ASP A 591 7.74 -12.93 19.49
N ASN A 592 7.51 -14.17 19.94
CA ASN A 592 7.39 -15.36 19.10
C ASN A 592 6.11 -16.10 19.43
N LYS A 593 5.19 -16.14 18.48
CA LYS A 593 3.87 -16.75 18.59
C LYS A 593 3.85 -17.99 17.68
N LEU A 594 3.57 -19.16 18.24
CA LEU A 594 3.33 -20.40 17.48
C LEU A 594 1.84 -20.73 17.55
N PHE A 595 1.16 -20.74 16.41
CA PHE A 595 -0.29 -21.00 16.34
C PHE A 595 -0.63 -22.22 15.50
N PHE A 596 -1.72 -22.87 15.88
CA PHE A 596 -2.52 -23.75 15.05
C PHE A 596 -3.91 -23.15 14.86
N LYS A 597 -4.48 -23.34 13.68
CA LYS A 597 -5.81 -22.88 13.28
C LYS A 597 -6.50 -24.02 12.57
N ILE A 598 -7.63 -24.46 13.11
CA ILE A 598 -8.43 -25.54 12.55
C ILE A 598 -9.70 -24.91 11.97
N GLN A 599 -10.00 -25.21 10.71
CA GLN A 599 -11.24 -24.87 10.05
C GLN A 599 -12.01 -26.19 9.81
N PRO A 600 -12.82 -26.70 10.76
CA PRO A 600 -13.40 -28.05 10.67
C PRO A 600 -14.59 -28.11 9.68
N TRP A 601 -15.18 -26.96 9.40
CA TRP A 601 -16.38 -26.78 8.58
C TRP A 601 -16.11 -25.77 7.45
N ALA A 602 -17.14 -25.50 6.63
CA ALA A 602 -17.08 -24.44 5.63
C ALA A 602 -16.87 -23.05 6.27
N ARG A 603 -16.34 -22.08 5.51
CA ARG A 603 -16.14 -20.70 5.98
C ARG A 603 -17.45 -20.02 6.40
N ASP A 604 -18.55 -20.35 5.73
CA ASP A 604 -19.90 -19.83 5.99
C ASP A 604 -20.64 -20.60 7.12
N ALA A 605 -19.91 -21.22 8.06
CA ALA A 605 -20.46 -21.99 9.18
C ALA A 605 -20.52 -21.18 10.48
N VAL A 606 -21.51 -21.50 11.34
CA VAL A 606 -21.77 -20.80 12.63
C VAL A 606 -20.57 -20.85 13.56
N VAL A 607 -19.81 -21.95 13.55
CA VAL A 607 -18.40 -21.97 13.93
C VAL A 607 -17.67 -22.37 12.66
N SER A 608 -16.80 -21.52 12.13
CA SER A 608 -15.95 -21.85 10.98
C SER A 608 -14.52 -22.12 11.41
N GLU A 609 -14.06 -21.48 12.50
CA GLU A 609 -12.68 -21.46 12.94
C GLU A 609 -12.53 -21.67 14.45
N ILE A 610 -11.51 -22.46 14.81
CA ILE A 610 -10.95 -22.53 16.15
C ILE A 610 -9.42 -22.44 16.02
N SER A 611 -8.80 -21.48 16.71
CA SER A 611 -7.36 -21.26 16.71
C SER A 611 -6.80 -21.28 18.13
N GLY A 612 -5.51 -21.56 18.26
CA GLY A 612 -4.83 -21.62 19.55
C GLY A 612 -3.32 -21.60 19.40
N GLY A 613 -2.62 -21.18 20.43
CA GLY A 613 -1.17 -21.06 20.36
C GLY A 613 -0.48 -20.70 21.66
N VAL A 614 0.84 -20.70 21.58
CA VAL A 614 1.76 -20.32 22.65
C VAL A 614 2.61 -19.13 22.19
N GLY A 615 2.85 -18.20 23.10
CA GLY A 615 3.65 -17.00 22.87
C GLY A 615 4.79 -16.90 23.86
N TYR A 616 5.98 -16.55 23.36
CA TYR A 616 7.16 -16.25 24.16
C TYR A 616 7.66 -14.85 23.82
N GLN A 617 7.60 -13.96 24.81
CA GLN A 617 8.09 -12.59 24.70
C GLN A 617 9.31 -12.39 25.60
N TYR A 618 10.40 -11.93 25.01
CA TYR A 618 11.61 -11.49 25.70
C TYR A 618 11.73 -9.96 25.62
N ASN A 619 11.91 -9.31 26.76
CA ASN A 619 12.19 -7.87 26.84
C ASN A 619 13.58 -7.62 27.40
N SER A 620 14.31 -6.68 26.79
CA SER A 620 15.61 -6.19 27.22
C SER A 620 15.51 -4.66 27.39
N ILE A 621 15.32 -4.25 28.64
CA ILE A 621 15.07 -2.86 29.05
C ILE A 621 16.40 -2.22 29.45
N TYR A 622 16.64 -1.00 28.98
CA TYR A 622 17.69 -0.12 29.51
C TYR A 622 17.08 1.22 29.90
N ALA A 623 17.22 1.54 31.18
CA ALA A 623 17.00 2.85 31.77
C ALA A 623 18.19 3.12 32.68
N PHE A 624 18.58 4.39 32.81
CA PHE A 624 19.61 4.76 33.77
C PHE A 624 19.15 4.46 35.21
N ARG A 625 20.09 4.09 36.09
CA ARG A 625 19.86 3.93 37.54
C ARG A 625 21.12 4.32 38.33
N PRO A 626 21.00 4.79 39.58
CA PRO A 626 22.17 5.18 40.39
C PRO A 626 23.21 4.09 40.63
N ASP A 627 22.82 2.81 40.66
CA ASP A 627 23.76 1.70 40.85
C ASP A 627 24.74 1.57 39.66
N MET A 628 24.35 2.01 38.46
CA MET A 628 25.19 1.97 37.26
C MET A 628 26.42 2.90 37.35
N PHE A 629 26.46 3.86 38.28
CA PHE A 629 27.70 4.60 38.60
C PHE A 629 28.80 3.69 39.18
N LEU A 630 28.44 2.55 39.79
CA LEU A 630 29.36 1.61 40.43
C LEU A 630 29.45 0.27 39.67
N SER A 631 28.33 -0.23 39.15
CA SER A 631 28.26 -1.51 38.41
C SER A 631 28.49 -1.38 36.90
N GLY A 632 28.42 -0.16 36.36
CA GLY A 632 28.37 0.10 34.92
C GLY A 632 26.98 -0.13 34.30
N ASN A 633 26.84 0.21 33.02
CA ASN A 633 25.59 0.03 32.29
C ASN A 633 25.21 -1.45 32.19
N SER A 634 23.99 -1.78 32.61
CA SER A 634 23.39 -3.12 32.49
C SER A 634 21.94 -3.02 32.00
N ASN A 635 21.43 -4.11 31.42
CA ASN A 635 20.04 -4.21 30.97
C ASN A 635 19.25 -5.11 31.93
N ILE A 636 17.96 -4.82 32.09
CA ILE A 636 17.00 -5.70 32.76
C ILE A 636 16.42 -6.65 31.71
N HIS A 637 16.26 -7.91 32.08
CA HIS A 637 15.76 -8.96 31.19
C HIS A 637 14.47 -9.56 31.75
N GLN A 638 13.41 -9.57 30.95
CA GLN A 638 12.14 -10.22 31.27
C GLN A 638 11.88 -11.34 30.26
N HIS A 639 11.35 -12.46 30.76
CA HIS A 639 10.99 -13.62 29.96
C HIS A 639 9.53 -13.98 30.29
N ASN A 640 8.65 -13.83 29.31
CA ASN A 640 7.20 -13.98 29.51
C ASN A 640 6.66 -15.10 28.62
N LEU A 641 5.84 -15.98 29.18
CA LEU A 641 5.11 -17.00 28.43
C LEU A 641 3.60 -16.80 28.60
N TYR A 642 2.91 -16.86 27.47
CA TYR A 642 1.45 -16.73 27.40
C TYR A 642 0.85 -17.78 26.47
N VAL A 643 -0.40 -18.14 26.73
CA VAL A 643 -1.26 -18.89 25.80
C VAL A 643 -2.28 -17.95 25.19
N TYR A 644 -2.79 -18.31 24.02
CA TYR A 644 -3.92 -17.64 23.41
C TYR A 644 -4.81 -18.64 22.67
N ALA A 645 -6.09 -18.31 22.54
CA ALA A 645 -7.09 -19.09 21.81
C ALA A 645 -8.07 -18.15 21.12
N GLY A 646 -8.52 -18.52 19.92
CA GLY A 646 -9.53 -17.82 19.15
C GLY A 646 -10.62 -18.78 18.70
N ALA A 647 -11.84 -18.26 18.55
CA ALA A 647 -12.93 -18.95 17.89
C ALA A 647 -13.75 -17.94 17.09
N GLY A 648 -14.22 -18.33 15.90
CA GLY A 648 -15.00 -17.44 15.04
C GLY A 648 -15.91 -18.19 14.09
N GLY A 649 -16.88 -17.47 13.54
CA GLY A 649 -17.85 -18.04 12.62
C GLY A 649 -18.76 -17.01 11.97
N GLN A 650 -19.29 -17.39 10.81
CA GLN A 650 -20.16 -16.55 10.01
C GLN A 650 -21.39 -17.35 9.59
N TYR A 651 -22.59 -16.90 9.94
CA TYR A 651 -23.83 -17.50 9.46
C TYR A 651 -24.37 -16.74 8.25
N LYS A 652 -24.09 -17.30 7.05
CA LYS A 652 -24.47 -16.73 5.75
C LYS A 652 -23.96 -15.30 5.63
N LYS A 653 -24.85 -14.32 5.41
CA LYS A 653 -24.53 -12.88 5.40
C LYS A 653 -25.19 -12.10 6.53
N TYR A 654 -25.71 -12.78 7.55
CA TYR A 654 -26.59 -12.17 8.57
C TYR A 654 -25.96 -12.01 9.95
N LEU A 655 -24.99 -12.86 10.27
CA LEU A 655 -24.24 -12.84 11.52
C LEU A 655 -22.77 -13.17 11.21
N ASN A 656 -21.87 -12.35 11.70
CA ASN A 656 -20.44 -12.65 11.85
C ASN A 656 -20.07 -12.51 13.34
N TRP A 657 -19.15 -13.33 13.84
CA TRP A 657 -18.65 -13.20 15.22
C TRP A 657 -17.26 -13.78 15.36
N GLY A 658 -16.53 -13.27 16.36
CA GLY A 658 -15.23 -13.78 16.76
C GLY A 658 -14.98 -13.48 18.24
N ALA A 659 -14.22 -14.35 18.90
CA ALA A 659 -13.76 -14.17 20.27
C ALA A 659 -12.32 -14.67 20.40
N ASN A 660 -11.43 -13.79 20.86
CA ASN A 660 -10.05 -14.08 21.14
C ASN A 660 -9.78 -13.93 22.64
N ALA A 661 -8.95 -14.80 23.20
CA ALA A 661 -8.52 -14.74 24.59
C ALA A 661 -7.01 -14.99 24.70
N ARG A 662 -6.34 -14.23 25.57
CA ARG A 662 -4.92 -14.34 25.91
C ARG A 662 -4.76 -14.49 27.42
N TYR A 663 -3.86 -15.36 27.87
CA TYR A 663 -3.52 -15.55 29.28
C TYR A 663 -2.01 -15.73 29.47
N SER A 664 -1.40 -14.84 30.25
CA SER A 664 0.02 -14.85 30.58
C SER A 664 0.26 -15.62 31.88
N PHE A 665 0.99 -16.74 31.82
CA PHE A 665 1.10 -17.70 32.93
C PHE A 665 2.48 -17.74 33.59
N LEU A 666 3.50 -17.10 33.00
CA LEU A 666 4.85 -17.00 33.56
C LEU A 666 5.52 -15.72 33.09
N GLY A 667 6.32 -15.09 33.97
CA GLY A 667 7.10 -13.88 33.68
C GLY A 667 6.62 -12.67 34.46
N TYR A 668 6.94 -11.48 33.96
CA TYR A 668 6.52 -10.20 34.54
C TYR A 668 5.00 -10.01 34.42
N TYR A 669 4.45 -10.31 33.24
CA TYR A 669 3.00 -10.25 32.96
C TYR A 669 2.20 -11.43 33.55
N MET A 670 2.69 -12.12 34.58
CA MET A 670 1.99 -13.30 35.13
C MET A 670 0.61 -12.94 35.69
N ASN A 671 -0.39 -13.76 35.33
CA ASN A 671 -1.82 -13.56 35.59
C ASN A 671 -2.46 -12.37 34.85
N ASP A 672 -1.79 -11.81 33.83
CA ASP A 672 -2.46 -10.92 32.88
C ASP A 672 -3.40 -11.72 31.97
N PHE A 673 -4.56 -11.15 31.68
CA PHE A 673 -5.50 -11.70 30.72
C PHE A 673 -6.10 -10.61 29.84
N GLU A 674 -6.52 -11.02 28.65
CA GLU A 674 -7.25 -10.19 27.70
C GLU A 674 -8.27 -11.07 26.99
N VAL A 675 -9.51 -10.58 26.85
CA VAL A 675 -10.58 -11.22 26.09
C VAL A 675 -11.22 -10.15 25.22
N ASP A 676 -11.21 -10.35 23.90
CA ASP A 676 -11.83 -9.46 22.92
C ASP A 676 -12.82 -10.26 22.06
N ALA A 677 -14.09 -9.89 22.11
CA ALA A 677 -15.16 -10.54 21.36
C ALA A 677 -15.99 -9.52 20.59
N HIS A 678 -16.36 -9.85 19.35
CA HIS A 678 -17.23 -9.04 18.51
C HIS A 678 -18.36 -9.89 17.90
N VAL A 679 -19.47 -9.22 17.59
CA VAL A 679 -20.66 -9.79 16.98
C VAL A 679 -21.24 -8.75 16.01
N ASP A 680 -21.56 -9.15 14.79
CA ASP A 680 -22.04 -8.25 13.73
C ASP A 680 -23.33 -8.81 13.11
N PHE A 681 -24.47 -8.20 13.44
CA PHE A 681 -25.78 -8.57 12.89
C PHE A 681 -26.13 -7.69 11.69
N SER A 682 -26.12 -8.28 10.49
CA SER A 682 -26.41 -7.58 9.22
C SER A 682 -27.80 -7.92 8.69
N PHE A 683 -28.71 -6.95 8.70
CA PHE A 683 -30.09 -7.08 8.23
C PHE A 683 -30.27 -6.41 6.87
N TYR A 684 -31.05 -7.02 5.96
CA TYR A 684 -31.28 -6.48 4.60
C TYR A 684 -32.77 -6.17 4.37
N PRO A 685 -33.32 -5.10 4.98
CA PRO A 685 -34.74 -4.76 4.88
C PRO A 685 -35.11 -4.09 3.55
N PHE A 686 -34.15 -3.52 2.83
CA PHE A 686 -34.39 -2.80 1.58
C PHE A 686 -34.50 -3.76 0.39
N ALA A 687 -35.41 -3.47 -0.54
CA ALA A 687 -35.70 -4.33 -1.70
C ALA A 687 -34.46 -4.67 -2.55
N ASP A 688 -33.54 -3.71 -2.65
CA ASP A 688 -32.29 -3.80 -3.43
C ASP A 688 -31.29 -4.83 -2.85
N LYS A 689 -31.38 -5.14 -1.55
CA LYS A 689 -30.55 -6.10 -0.79
C LYS A 689 -29.03 -5.91 -0.86
N THR A 690 -28.55 -4.80 -1.42
CA THR A 690 -27.15 -4.37 -1.49
C THR A 690 -26.66 -3.81 -0.17
N GLU A 691 -27.41 -2.86 0.40
CA GLU A 691 -27.07 -2.12 1.62
C GLU A 691 -27.65 -2.82 2.86
N PRO A 692 -26.84 -3.39 3.77
CA PRO A 692 -27.31 -3.86 5.07
C PRO A 692 -27.57 -2.70 6.02
N ILE A 693 -28.42 -2.93 7.02
CA ILE A 693 -28.33 -2.27 8.34
C ILE A 693 -27.48 -3.20 9.21
N THR A 694 -26.36 -2.70 9.72
CA THR A 694 -25.46 -3.49 10.58
C THR A 694 -25.54 -3.00 12.00
N LEU A 695 -25.87 -3.91 12.92
CA LEU A 695 -25.78 -3.72 14.37
C LEU A 695 -24.59 -4.55 14.86
N SER A 696 -23.50 -3.87 15.22
CA SER A 696 -22.30 -4.50 15.77
C SER A 696 -22.25 -4.31 17.29
N GLY A 697 -21.71 -5.31 17.98
CA GLY A 697 -21.43 -5.27 19.41
C GLY A 697 -20.04 -5.83 19.70
N ARG A 698 -19.27 -5.15 20.55
CA ARG A 698 -17.94 -5.57 21.00
C ARG A 698 -17.90 -5.62 22.53
N PHE A 699 -17.24 -6.64 23.06
CA PHE A 699 -16.92 -6.78 24.48
C PHE A 699 -15.42 -7.02 24.59
N ASN A 700 -14.70 -6.11 25.23
CA ASN A 700 -13.29 -6.29 25.56
C ASN A 700 -13.13 -6.25 27.08
N THR A 701 -12.38 -7.17 27.66
CA THR A 701 -12.00 -7.09 29.06
C THR A 701 -10.57 -7.56 29.27
N SER A 702 -9.79 -6.76 29.99
CA SER A 702 -8.39 -7.04 30.29
C SER A 702 -8.02 -6.79 31.75
N LEU A 703 -6.98 -7.48 32.18
CA LEU A 703 -6.23 -7.24 33.40
C LEU A 703 -4.75 -7.22 33.01
N GLN A 704 -4.09 -6.08 33.17
CA GLN A 704 -2.76 -5.81 32.63
C GLN A 704 -1.83 -5.28 33.73
N GLU A 705 -0.63 -5.85 33.81
CA GLU A 705 0.47 -5.34 34.63
C GLU A 705 0.92 -3.97 34.10
N PRO A 706 1.14 -2.95 34.97
CA PRO A 706 1.73 -1.69 34.54
C PRO A 706 3.14 -1.90 33.99
N ASP A 707 3.44 -1.27 32.85
CA ASP A 707 4.75 -1.41 32.20
C ASP A 707 5.90 -0.91 33.08
N TRP A 708 7.10 -1.46 32.84
CA TRP A 708 8.26 -1.23 33.69
C TRP A 708 8.65 0.25 33.82
N PHE A 709 8.49 1.07 32.77
CA PHE A 709 8.81 2.51 32.84
C PHE A 709 7.76 3.33 33.60
N SER A 710 6.53 2.82 33.72
CA SER A 710 5.53 3.39 34.61
C SER A 710 5.81 3.06 36.08
N GLN A 711 6.32 1.85 36.37
CA GLN A 711 6.64 1.43 37.73
C GLN A 711 7.95 2.05 38.23
N HIS A 712 9.00 2.06 37.40
CA HIS A 712 10.33 2.54 37.76
C HIS A 712 10.87 3.52 36.71
N TYR A 713 11.29 4.71 37.15
CA TYR A 713 11.91 5.71 36.27
C TYR A 713 12.98 6.51 36.99
N TYR A 714 14.09 6.78 36.31
CA TYR A 714 15.16 7.67 36.79
C TYR A 714 15.71 8.50 35.63
N SER A 715 15.74 9.81 35.84
CA SER A 715 16.07 10.87 34.91
C SER A 715 16.65 12.05 35.70
N ASN A 716 17.27 13.03 35.04
CA ASN A 716 17.71 14.24 35.72
C ASN A 716 16.55 15.04 36.35
N HIS A 717 15.34 14.98 35.79
CA HIS A 717 14.16 15.71 36.30
C HIS A 717 13.15 14.85 37.05
N TYR A 718 13.14 13.53 36.79
CA TYR A 718 12.09 12.64 37.28
C TYR A 718 12.66 11.36 37.86
N VAL A 719 12.29 11.07 39.11
CA VAL A 719 12.64 9.83 39.80
C VAL A 719 11.38 9.30 40.50
N TRP A 720 11.03 8.05 40.23
CA TRP A 720 10.04 7.31 41.00
C TRP A 720 10.32 5.80 40.97
N ASP A 721 9.90 5.12 42.03
CA ASP A 721 10.03 3.68 42.21
C ASP A 721 8.75 3.21 42.92
N ASN A 722 7.82 2.64 42.16
CA ASN A 722 6.46 2.31 42.57
C ASN A 722 6.17 0.82 42.33
N ASP A 723 5.42 0.22 43.25
CA ASP A 723 4.80 -1.11 43.10
C ASP A 723 3.31 -0.89 42.82
N PHE A 724 2.88 -1.00 41.55
CA PHE A 724 1.52 -0.68 41.12
C PHE A 724 0.70 -1.94 40.84
N GLY A 725 -0.54 -1.97 41.33
CA GLY A 725 -1.45 -3.07 41.05
C GLY A 725 -1.86 -3.14 39.58
N LYS A 726 -2.23 -4.34 39.12
CA LYS A 726 -2.77 -4.54 37.76
C LYS A 726 -3.95 -3.61 37.47
N THR A 727 -3.92 -2.98 36.29
CA THR A 727 -5.02 -2.17 35.76
C THR A 727 -6.07 -3.11 35.18
N SER A 728 -7.34 -2.93 35.54
CA SER A 728 -8.44 -3.69 34.92
C SER A 728 -9.30 -2.77 34.07
N THR A 729 -9.53 -3.17 32.82
CA THR A 729 -10.39 -2.45 31.88
C THR A 729 -11.47 -3.41 31.37
N THR A 730 -12.73 -3.01 31.41
CA THR A 730 -13.83 -3.69 30.71
C THR A 730 -14.56 -2.67 29.86
N THR A 731 -14.69 -2.91 28.55
CA THR A 731 -15.47 -2.07 27.64
C THR A 731 -16.57 -2.87 26.96
N VAL A 732 -17.71 -2.21 26.77
CA VAL A 732 -18.87 -2.70 26.03
C VAL A 732 -19.20 -1.66 24.98
N GLU A 733 -19.16 -2.06 23.71
CA GLU A 733 -19.39 -1.18 22.57
C GLU A 733 -20.57 -1.71 21.77
N ALA A 734 -21.43 -0.80 21.30
CA ALA A 734 -22.51 -1.11 20.39
C ALA A 734 -22.56 -0.03 19.31
N SER A 735 -22.59 -0.42 18.04
CA SER A 735 -22.69 0.51 16.92
C SER A 735 -23.76 0.09 15.92
N LEU A 736 -24.40 1.09 15.32
CA LEU A 736 -25.46 0.95 14.34
C LEU A 736 -25.05 1.72 13.08
N SER A 737 -24.84 1.02 11.98
CA SER A 737 -24.61 1.61 10.66
C SER A 737 -25.84 1.42 9.76
N VAL A 738 -26.30 2.51 9.16
CA VAL A 738 -27.35 2.54 8.13
C VAL A 738 -26.81 3.27 6.89
N PRO A 739 -26.05 2.60 6.01
CA PRO A 739 -25.40 3.20 4.85
C PRO A 739 -26.38 3.91 3.91
N LYS A 740 -27.58 3.34 3.70
CA LYS A 740 -28.66 3.94 2.88
C LYS A 740 -29.09 5.33 3.36
N TRP A 741 -28.90 5.62 4.64
CA TRP A 741 -29.18 6.94 5.24
C TRP A 741 -27.90 7.70 5.61
N LYS A 742 -26.71 7.15 5.35
CA LYS A 742 -25.42 7.66 5.85
C LYS A 742 -25.47 8.08 7.32
N LEU A 743 -26.01 7.18 8.13
CA LEU A 743 -26.21 7.36 9.56
C LEU A 743 -25.39 6.30 10.29
N GLU A 744 -24.51 6.75 11.18
CA GLU A 744 -23.70 5.93 12.06
C GLU A 744 -23.92 6.42 13.49
N ALA A 745 -24.23 5.49 14.40
CA ALA A 745 -24.39 5.79 15.82
C ALA A 745 -23.57 4.79 16.63
N GLU A 746 -22.81 5.28 17.62
CA GLU A 746 -22.02 4.46 18.53
C GLU A 746 -22.41 4.74 19.98
N PHE A 747 -22.37 3.70 20.81
CA PHE A 747 -22.42 3.78 22.25
C PHE A 747 -21.29 2.92 22.83
N ARG A 748 -20.47 3.50 23.71
CA ARG A 748 -19.34 2.82 24.35
C ARG A 748 -19.39 3.05 25.86
N TYR A 749 -19.43 1.97 26.63
CA TYR A 749 -19.34 1.97 28.09
C TYR A 749 -18.00 1.39 28.51
N GLY A 750 -17.26 2.09 29.36
CA GLY A 750 -15.95 1.70 29.86
C GLY A 750 -15.93 1.70 31.38
N LEU A 751 -15.40 0.62 31.94
CA LEU A 751 -15.17 0.43 33.36
C LEU A 751 -13.66 0.26 33.57
N VAL A 752 -13.04 1.16 34.32
CA VAL A 752 -11.59 1.15 34.54
C VAL A 752 -11.29 1.18 36.03
N ASN A 753 -10.61 0.16 36.53
CA ASN A 753 -10.13 0.08 37.90
C ASN A 753 -8.59 0.13 37.94
N ASN A 754 -8.02 0.63 39.04
CA ASN A 754 -6.58 0.83 39.18
C ASN A 754 -5.97 1.68 38.04
N TYR A 755 -6.70 2.69 37.57
CA TYR A 755 -6.28 3.49 36.42
C TYR A 755 -4.98 4.25 36.73
N LEU A 756 -3.97 4.03 35.89
CA LEU A 756 -2.66 4.66 35.95
C LEU A 756 -2.64 5.95 35.11
N TYR A 757 -2.10 7.03 35.67
CA TYR A 757 -2.03 8.35 35.07
C TYR A 757 -0.77 9.11 35.52
N HIS A 758 -0.42 10.20 34.83
CA HIS A 758 0.59 11.15 35.30
C HIS A 758 -0.09 12.32 36.01
N ASP A 759 0.33 12.62 37.24
CA ASP A 759 -0.25 13.67 38.06
C ASP A 759 0.11 15.09 37.55
N THR A 760 -0.28 16.12 38.31
CA THR A 760 0.02 17.53 37.98
C THR A 760 1.50 17.91 38.07
N LEU A 761 2.36 17.03 38.58
CA LEU A 761 3.81 17.17 38.59
C LEU A 761 4.48 16.30 37.49
N GLY A 762 3.71 15.46 36.79
CA GLY A 762 4.19 14.49 35.80
C GLY A 762 4.54 13.11 36.38
N ILE A 763 4.42 12.92 37.70
CA ILE A 763 4.79 11.67 38.36
C ILE A 763 3.70 10.63 38.12
N ALA A 764 4.09 9.40 37.77
CA ALA A 764 3.16 8.28 37.61
C ALA A 764 2.43 7.99 38.94
N ARG A 765 1.10 7.88 38.90
CA ARG A 765 0.24 7.50 40.02
C ARG A 765 -0.89 6.59 39.58
N GLN A 766 -1.43 5.82 40.52
CA GLN A 766 -2.56 4.93 40.31
C GLN A 766 -3.77 5.37 41.14
N ASN A 767 -4.94 5.43 40.50
CA ASN A 767 -6.22 5.67 41.15
C ASN A 767 -6.96 4.35 41.35
N THR A 768 -7.10 3.92 42.61
CA THR A 768 -7.79 2.69 43.04
C THR A 768 -9.32 2.81 43.07
N GLY A 769 -9.87 4.00 42.81
CA GLY A 769 -11.30 4.21 42.68
C GLY A 769 -11.81 3.83 41.29
N LEU A 770 -12.97 3.17 41.23
CA LEU A 770 -13.60 2.73 39.98
C LEU A 770 -14.03 3.92 39.10
N ILE A 771 -13.48 4.01 37.88
CA ILE A 771 -13.83 5.04 36.89
C ILE A 771 -14.82 4.44 35.88
N ASN A 772 -15.99 5.07 35.76
CA ASN A 772 -16.98 4.77 34.73
C ASN A 772 -16.84 5.84 33.64
N VAL A 773 -16.67 5.41 32.39
CA VAL A 773 -16.66 6.27 31.21
C VAL A 773 -17.82 5.89 30.30
N ILE A 774 -18.69 6.84 29.99
CA ILE A 774 -19.75 6.69 28.98
C ILE A 774 -19.34 7.53 27.78
N SER A 775 -19.49 7.00 26.57
CA SER A 775 -19.34 7.73 25.31
C SER A 775 -20.48 7.36 24.37
N ALA A 776 -20.96 8.35 23.61
CA ALA A 776 -21.93 8.16 22.54
C ALA A 776 -21.57 9.08 21.38
N SER A 777 -21.42 8.52 20.18
CA SER A 777 -21.18 9.29 18.95
C SER A 777 -22.35 9.18 17.99
N LEU A 778 -22.67 10.26 17.29
CA LEU A 778 -23.68 10.29 16.24
C LEU A 778 -23.11 11.03 15.03
N ARG A 779 -22.96 10.31 13.91
CA ARG A 779 -22.47 10.83 12.63
C ARG A 779 -23.55 10.73 11.57
N LYS A 780 -23.74 11.82 10.83
CA LYS A 780 -24.82 11.98 9.84
C LYS A 780 -24.43 12.94 8.72
N ASP A 781 -24.36 12.39 7.50
CA ASP A 781 -24.30 13.14 6.25
C ASP A 781 -25.73 13.42 5.76
N PHE A 782 -26.03 14.70 5.51
CA PHE A 782 -27.24 15.13 4.82
C PHE A 782 -26.87 15.73 3.46
N LYS A 783 -27.19 15.04 2.36
CA LYS A 783 -27.14 15.61 1.00
C LYS A 783 -28.48 16.22 0.60
N VAL A 784 -28.50 17.54 0.41
CA VAL A 784 -29.68 18.33 0.00
C VAL A 784 -29.35 19.05 -1.31
N TRP A 785 -29.68 18.41 -2.44
CA TRP A 785 -29.28 18.84 -3.78
C TRP A 785 -27.75 18.98 -3.88
N TRP A 786 -27.24 20.19 -4.12
CA TRP A 786 -25.82 20.58 -4.14
C TRP A 786 -25.17 20.79 -2.76
N PHE A 787 -25.96 20.95 -1.68
CA PHE A 787 -25.44 21.11 -0.32
C PHE A 787 -25.18 19.74 0.31
N HIS A 788 -24.04 19.61 0.99
CA HIS A 788 -23.69 18.52 1.87
C HIS A 788 -23.46 19.07 3.28
N LEU A 789 -24.06 18.41 4.27
CA LEU A 789 -23.92 18.74 5.68
C LEU A 789 -23.45 17.49 6.43
N ASP A 790 -22.14 17.34 6.58
CA ASP A 790 -21.53 16.22 7.30
C ASP A 790 -21.36 16.66 8.76
N ASN A 791 -22.14 16.03 9.66
CA ASN A 791 -22.18 16.37 11.08
C ASN A 791 -21.76 15.16 11.90
N GLU A 792 -20.89 15.37 12.88
CA GLU A 792 -20.50 14.37 13.87
C GLU A 792 -20.52 15.02 15.27
N VAL A 793 -21.14 14.32 16.23
CA VAL A 793 -21.27 14.79 17.62
C VAL A 793 -20.88 13.67 18.56
N LEU A 794 -19.84 13.91 19.36
CA LEU A 794 -19.39 13.04 20.42
C LEU A 794 -19.86 13.60 21.78
N PHE A 795 -20.62 12.81 22.52
CA PHE A 795 -20.87 13.00 23.95
C PHE A 795 -19.98 12.04 24.74
N GLN A 796 -19.32 12.51 25.81
CA GLN A 796 -18.64 11.62 26.75
C GLN A 796 -18.66 12.13 28.19
N TYR A 797 -18.65 11.20 29.15
CA TYR A 797 -18.72 11.49 30.58
C TYR A 797 -17.84 10.54 31.39
N SER A 798 -16.96 11.10 32.23
CA SER A 798 -16.12 10.38 33.20
C SER A 798 -16.65 10.61 34.62
N SER A 799 -16.75 9.54 35.42
CA SER A 799 -17.15 9.64 36.84
C SER A 799 -16.12 10.34 37.71
N ASN A 800 -14.83 10.30 37.35
CA ASN A 800 -13.73 10.95 38.09
C ASN A 800 -13.00 11.95 37.19
N LYS A 801 -13.56 13.16 37.09
CA LYS A 801 -13.01 14.27 36.28
C LYS A 801 -11.66 14.80 36.77
N SER A 802 -11.28 14.53 38.02
CA SER A 802 -10.00 14.95 38.60
C SER A 802 -8.83 14.06 38.17
N VAL A 803 -9.11 12.83 37.72
CA VAL A 803 -8.11 11.86 37.25
C VAL A 803 -8.22 11.61 35.75
N LEU A 804 -9.43 11.64 35.19
CA LEU A 804 -9.70 11.50 33.76
C LEU A 804 -10.65 12.63 33.30
N PRO A 805 -10.13 13.84 33.06
CA PRO A 805 -10.90 14.92 32.44
C PRO A 805 -11.14 14.64 30.96
N LEU A 806 -12.38 14.88 30.50
CA LEU A 806 -12.83 14.73 29.11
C LEU A 806 -13.79 15.89 28.80
N PRO A 807 -13.82 16.44 27.57
CA PRO A 807 -14.87 17.35 27.15
C PRO A 807 -16.20 16.61 27.09
N MET A 808 -17.26 17.23 27.62
CA MET A 808 -18.59 16.63 27.70
C MET A 808 -19.25 16.49 26.33
N LEU A 809 -19.03 17.47 25.44
CA LEU A 809 -19.43 17.42 24.04
C LEU A 809 -18.29 17.90 23.15
N THR A 810 -18.07 17.17 22.04
CA THR A 810 -17.24 17.60 20.92
C THR A 810 -18.06 17.54 19.64
N PHE A 811 -17.94 18.58 18.80
CA PHE A 811 -18.64 18.73 17.54
C PHE A 811 -17.64 18.84 16.39
N HIS A 812 -17.93 18.15 15.29
CA HIS A 812 -17.23 18.25 14.01
C HIS A 812 -18.28 18.48 12.92
N ILE A 813 -18.15 19.60 12.22
CA ILE A 813 -19.21 20.16 11.37
C ILE A 813 -18.58 20.60 10.05
N ARG A 814 -18.80 19.82 8.99
CA ARG A 814 -18.25 20.05 7.64
C ARG A 814 -19.39 20.31 6.64
N TYR A 815 -19.57 21.58 6.27
CA TYR A 815 -20.65 22.04 5.37
C TYR A 815 -20.06 22.51 4.04
N TYR A 816 -20.52 21.96 2.91
CA TYR A 816 -19.96 22.27 1.59
C TYR A 816 -20.96 22.21 0.44
N LEU A 817 -20.60 22.88 -0.65
CA LEU A 817 -21.23 22.85 -1.95
C LEU A 817 -20.44 21.94 -2.90
N GLU A 818 -21.06 20.87 -3.40
CA GLU A 818 -20.46 19.93 -4.35
C GLU A 818 -20.97 20.19 -5.78
N ILE A 819 -20.06 20.48 -6.72
CA ILE A 819 -20.40 20.90 -8.09
C ILE A 819 -19.49 20.21 -9.12
N GLU A 820 -20.07 19.46 -10.07
CA GLU A 820 -19.37 19.00 -11.29
C GLU A 820 -19.15 20.18 -12.27
N ALA A 821 -18.14 21.01 -11.99
CA ALA A 821 -17.76 22.16 -12.82
C ALA A 821 -17.39 21.77 -14.27
N VAL A 822 -16.88 20.55 -14.48
CA VAL A 822 -16.82 19.91 -15.80
C VAL A 822 -17.20 18.45 -15.65
N LYS A 823 -18.35 18.07 -16.22
CA LYS A 823 -18.94 16.72 -16.10
C LYS A 823 -17.91 15.59 -16.32
N ARG A 824 -17.77 14.69 -15.33
CA ARG A 824 -16.79 13.58 -15.29
C ARG A 824 -15.30 13.95 -15.45
N VAL A 825 -14.92 15.22 -15.25
CA VAL A 825 -13.53 15.69 -15.41
C VAL A 825 -13.07 16.57 -14.26
N LEU A 826 -13.94 17.44 -13.74
CA LEU A 826 -13.64 18.40 -12.68
C LEU A 826 -14.82 18.50 -11.70
N THR A 827 -14.61 18.01 -10.48
CA THR A 827 -15.53 18.20 -9.35
C THR A 827 -14.91 19.19 -8.37
N LEU A 828 -15.71 20.13 -7.88
CA LEU A 828 -15.33 21.12 -6.88
C LEU A 828 -16.16 20.93 -5.61
N GLN A 829 -15.53 21.07 -4.46
CA GLN A 829 -16.19 21.21 -3.16
C GLN A 829 -15.70 22.50 -2.50
N LEU A 830 -16.61 23.43 -2.24
CA LEU A 830 -16.34 24.70 -1.54
C LEU A 830 -17.11 24.72 -0.24
N GLY A 831 -16.45 24.93 0.90
CA GLY A 831 -17.11 24.84 2.20
C GLY A 831 -16.29 25.26 3.41
N THR A 832 -16.82 24.91 4.58
CA THR A 832 -16.21 25.14 5.90
C THR A 832 -16.13 23.83 6.67
N ASP A 833 -15.05 23.65 7.42
CA ASP A 833 -14.85 22.56 8.39
C ASP A 833 -14.62 23.19 9.76
N ALA A 834 -15.41 22.84 10.77
CA ALA A 834 -15.37 23.42 12.10
C ALA A 834 -15.35 22.35 13.21
N ARG A 835 -14.44 22.51 14.18
CA ARG A 835 -14.31 21.64 15.37
C ARG A 835 -14.46 22.45 16.66
N LEU A 836 -15.23 21.94 17.62
CA LEU A 836 -15.54 22.62 18.88
C LEU A 836 -15.63 21.62 20.04
N ASN A 837 -14.86 21.85 21.12
CA ASN A 837 -14.97 21.14 22.40
C ASN A 837 -15.64 22.02 23.45
N THR A 838 -16.50 21.44 24.31
CA THR A 838 -16.89 22.08 25.58
C THR A 838 -15.70 22.22 26.53
N LEU A 839 -15.72 23.23 27.40
CA LEU A 839 -14.71 23.45 28.46
C LEU A 839 -14.38 22.19 29.28
N TYR A 840 -13.09 21.87 29.38
CA TYR A 840 -12.53 20.82 30.24
C TYR A 840 -11.06 21.09 30.58
N TYR A 841 -10.51 20.40 31.58
CA TYR A 841 -9.07 20.41 31.84
C TYR A 841 -8.34 19.56 30.79
N ALA A 842 -8.00 20.18 29.65
CA ALA A 842 -7.15 19.56 28.64
C ALA A 842 -5.74 19.32 29.21
N PRO A 843 -5.11 18.15 28.95
CA PRO A 843 -3.84 17.80 29.57
C PRO A 843 -2.71 18.74 29.13
N ALA A 844 -1.70 18.83 29.99
CA ALA A 844 -0.39 19.37 29.64
C ALA A 844 0.49 18.28 29.00
N TYR A 845 1.60 18.68 28.38
CA TYR A 845 2.60 17.74 27.86
C TYR A 845 3.92 17.91 28.60
N ASN A 846 4.61 16.79 28.84
CA ASN A 846 5.87 16.75 29.57
C ASN A 846 7.02 16.37 28.62
N PRO A 847 7.88 17.31 28.19
CA PRO A 847 8.98 17.04 27.27
C PRO A 847 10.00 16.00 27.77
N ALA A 848 10.37 16.04 29.05
CA ALA A 848 11.34 15.10 29.64
C ALA A 848 10.80 13.67 29.79
N LEU A 849 9.48 13.48 29.90
CA LEU A 849 8.85 12.16 29.92
C LEU A 849 8.33 11.70 28.54
N GLY A 850 8.00 12.63 27.64
CA GLY A 850 7.42 12.34 26.33
C GLY A 850 5.93 11.96 26.36
N VAL A 851 5.20 12.34 27.41
CA VAL A 851 3.81 11.95 27.67
C VAL A 851 2.91 13.13 28.02
N PHE A 852 1.60 12.95 27.89
CA PHE A 852 0.60 13.88 28.41
C PHE A 852 0.36 13.65 29.92
N GLN A 853 0.25 14.74 30.67
CA GLN A 853 0.04 14.76 32.13
C GLN A 853 -1.19 15.60 32.50
N LEU A 854 -1.73 15.40 33.70
CA LEU A 854 -2.85 16.20 34.18
C LEU A 854 -2.44 17.64 34.48
N GLN A 855 -3.41 18.54 34.40
CA GLN A 855 -3.33 19.91 34.93
C GLN A 855 -4.72 20.31 35.45
N THR A 856 -4.77 21.21 36.42
CA THR A 856 -6.01 21.66 37.08
C THR A 856 -6.14 23.19 37.15
N HIS A 857 -5.28 23.92 36.43
CA HIS A 857 -5.20 25.38 36.48
C HIS A 857 -6.23 26.06 35.58
N GLU A 858 -6.38 25.61 34.33
CA GLU A 858 -7.26 26.26 33.36
C GLU A 858 -8.12 25.25 32.57
N GLN A 859 -9.37 25.60 32.29
CA GLN A 859 -10.24 24.84 31.42
C GLN A 859 -10.17 25.40 29.99
N LEU A 860 -9.89 24.53 29.02
CA LEU A 860 -9.79 24.86 27.61
C LEU A 860 -11.03 24.33 26.88
N GLY A 861 -11.52 25.07 25.89
CA GLY A 861 -12.73 24.75 25.15
C GLY A 861 -13.52 25.99 24.75
N ASN A 862 -14.76 25.82 24.32
CA ASN A 862 -15.70 26.83 23.83
C ASN A 862 -15.19 27.74 22.69
N ASN A 863 -13.99 27.49 22.15
CA ASN A 863 -13.39 28.18 21.03
C ASN A 863 -13.50 27.31 19.74
N PRO A 864 -14.35 27.68 18.77
CA PRO A 864 -14.57 26.90 17.56
C PRO A 864 -13.44 27.15 16.55
N TYR A 865 -12.66 26.10 16.28
CA TYR A 865 -11.61 26.13 15.27
C TYR A 865 -12.22 25.84 13.89
N PHE A 866 -12.26 26.84 13.00
CA PHE A 866 -12.87 26.68 11.68
C PHE A 866 -11.98 27.09 10.50
N ASP A 867 -11.97 26.23 9.50
CA ASP A 867 -11.20 26.32 8.25
C ASP A 867 -12.16 26.55 7.06
N VAL A 868 -11.75 27.37 6.09
CA VAL A 868 -12.46 27.56 4.82
C VAL A 868 -11.69 26.84 3.72
N PHE A 869 -12.36 26.01 2.91
CA PHE A 869 -11.69 25.16 1.94
C PHE A 869 -12.31 25.15 0.54
N LEU A 870 -11.43 24.97 -0.45
CA LEU A 870 -11.75 24.60 -1.81
C LEU A 870 -10.99 23.32 -2.16
N ASN A 871 -11.70 22.20 -2.25
CA ASN A 871 -11.19 20.90 -2.70
C ASN A 871 -11.58 20.69 -4.18
N MET A 872 -10.69 20.12 -4.99
CA MET A 872 -10.83 20.01 -6.45
C MET A 872 -10.31 18.68 -6.97
N GLN A 873 -11.19 17.84 -7.53
CA GLN A 873 -10.82 16.59 -8.20
C GLN A 873 -10.72 16.81 -9.70
N TRP A 874 -9.50 16.76 -10.24
CA TRP A 874 -9.23 16.80 -11.67
C TRP A 874 -8.83 15.41 -12.19
N LYS A 875 -9.82 14.67 -12.71
CA LYS A 875 -9.74 13.24 -13.05
C LYS A 875 -9.30 12.34 -11.89
N ARG A 876 -7.98 12.20 -11.70
CA ARG A 876 -7.33 11.40 -10.63
C ARG A 876 -6.60 12.29 -9.61
N VAL A 877 -6.20 13.50 -10.01
CA VAL A 877 -5.45 14.41 -9.15
C VAL A 877 -6.44 15.14 -8.25
N ASN A 878 -6.30 14.98 -6.94
CA ASN A 878 -7.03 15.77 -5.95
C ASN A 878 -6.13 16.95 -5.54
N VAL A 879 -6.66 18.17 -5.55
CA VAL A 879 -5.96 19.38 -5.12
C VAL A 879 -6.86 20.11 -4.13
N PHE A 880 -6.35 20.43 -2.94
CA PHE A 880 -7.07 21.30 -2.00
C PHE A 880 -6.32 22.59 -1.73
N LEU A 881 -7.09 23.66 -1.50
CA LEU A 881 -6.65 24.93 -0.95
C LEU A 881 -7.44 25.15 0.35
N LYS A 882 -6.77 25.50 1.44
CA LYS A 882 -7.37 25.68 2.76
C LYS A 882 -6.86 26.96 3.40
N VAL A 883 -7.78 27.82 3.85
CA VAL A 883 -7.48 28.88 4.79
C VAL A 883 -7.80 28.33 6.17
N VAL A 884 -6.75 28.10 6.95
CA VAL A 884 -6.80 27.48 8.28
C VAL A 884 -7.13 28.54 9.33
N ASN A 885 -7.95 28.21 10.32
CA ASN A 885 -8.29 29.05 11.47
C ASN A 885 -8.75 30.47 11.07
N VAL A 886 -9.78 30.54 10.23
CA VAL A 886 -10.40 31.81 9.77
C VAL A 886 -11.11 32.54 10.91
N GLY A 887 -11.59 31.80 11.90
CA GLY A 887 -12.21 32.29 13.14
C GLY A 887 -11.23 32.79 14.19
N GLN A 888 -9.99 33.12 13.83
CA GLN A 888 -9.02 33.62 14.80
C GLN A 888 -9.63 34.82 15.56
N TYR A 889 -9.60 34.72 16.90
CA TYR A 889 -10.20 35.65 17.85
C TYR A 889 -11.74 35.61 18.07
N TRP A 890 -12.50 34.66 17.51
CA TRP A 890 -13.95 34.52 17.75
C TRP A 890 -14.30 33.30 18.64
N PRO A 891 -15.23 33.39 19.62
CA PRO A 891 -16.03 34.56 20.00
C PRO A 891 -15.23 35.59 20.82
N ASP A 892 -14.52 35.15 21.86
CA ASP A 892 -13.80 36.01 22.81
C ASP A 892 -12.27 35.91 22.66
N GLY A 893 -11.80 35.15 21.67
CA GLY A 893 -10.41 34.95 21.26
C GLY A 893 -9.44 34.30 22.24
N GLY A 894 -9.73 34.33 23.55
CA GLY A 894 -8.77 34.02 24.59
C GLY A 894 -8.45 32.54 24.86
N MET A 895 -8.84 31.60 24.00
CA MET A 895 -8.68 30.15 24.23
C MET A 895 -8.22 29.39 22.97
N MET A 896 -7.22 29.94 22.27
CA MET A 896 -6.64 29.35 21.04
C MET A 896 -5.70 28.16 21.29
N PHE A 897 -5.99 27.32 22.30
CA PHE A 897 -5.11 26.25 22.76
C PHE A 897 -5.60 24.85 22.33
N SER A 898 -4.68 23.87 22.30
CA SER A 898 -4.97 22.46 22.04
C SER A 898 -4.63 21.62 23.27
N ALA A 899 -3.34 21.51 23.60
CA ALA A 899 -2.88 21.16 24.94
C ALA A 899 -2.71 22.42 25.80
N TYR A 900 -2.62 22.26 27.12
CA TYR A 900 -2.35 23.37 28.04
C TYR A 900 -1.05 24.10 27.66
N HIS A 901 -1.12 25.43 27.49
CA HIS A 901 -0.03 26.31 27.03
C HIS A 901 0.52 26.03 25.60
N TYR A 902 -0.13 25.17 24.79
CA TYR A 902 0.22 24.94 23.37
C TYR A 902 -0.85 25.50 22.43
N ILE A 903 -0.48 26.46 21.59
CA ILE A 903 -1.40 27.20 20.71
C ILE A 903 -1.77 26.34 19.48
N LYS A 904 -3.05 26.33 19.07
CA LYS A 904 -3.47 25.83 17.75
C LYS A 904 -2.89 26.72 16.63
N PRO A 905 -2.66 26.20 15.40
CA PRO A 905 -2.20 27.00 14.28
C PRO A 905 -3.04 28.26 14.08
N ARG A 906 -2.40 29.43 13.98
CA ARG A 906 -3.06 30.71 13.65
C ARG A 906 -3.46 30.75 12.16
N LEU A 907 -4.14 31.82 11.75
CA LEU A 907 -4.57 32.07 10.37
C LEU A 907 -3.43 31.80 9.36
N GLY A 908 -3.66 30.85 8.45
CA GLY A 908 -2.63 30.39 7.51
C GLY A 908 -3.21 29.82 6.22
N PHE A 909 -2.42 29.80 5.16
CA PHE A 909 -2.81 29.23 3.86
C PHE A 909 -2.06 27.92 3.59
N LYS A 910 -2.83 26.85 3.38
CA LYS A 910 -2.32 25.52 3.06
C LYS A 910 -2.80 25.04 1.69
N VAL A 911 -1.97 24.23 1.07
CA VAL A 911 -2.20 23.59 -0.22
C VAL A 911 -1.88 22.11 -0.10
N GLY A 912 -2.73 21.27 -0.68
CA GLY A 912 -2.47 19.85 -0.85
C GLY A 912 -2.62 19.41 -2.29
N ILE A 913 -1.77 18.47 -2.72
CA ILE A 913 -1.92 17.74 -3.98
C ILE A 913 -1.75 16.25 -3.67
N HIS A 914 -2.74 15.43 -4.02
CA HIS A 914 -2.67 13.97 -4.03
C HIS A 914 -2.84 13.47 -5.47
N TRP A 915 -1.93 12.61 -5.92
CA TRP A 915 -1.91 12.04 -7.26
C TRP A 915 -1.64 10.52 -7.20
N PRO A 916 -2.70 9.71 -7.39
CA PRO A 916 -2.58 8.27 -7.60
C PRO A 916 -2.32 7.99 -9.08
N PHE A 917 -1.21 7.30 -9.34
CA PHE A 917 -0.80 6.75 -10.62
C PHE A 917 -1.10 5.26 -10.64
N TYR A 918 -1.55 4.78 -11.79
CA TYR A 918 -1.45 3.37 -12.13
C TYR A 918 -1.05 3.28 -13.61
N ILE A 919 -0.18 2.33 -13.92
CA ILE A 919 0.10 1.94 -15.30
C ILE A 919 -1.11 1.12 -15.78
N GLU A 920 -1.58 1.38 -16.99
CA GLU A 920 -2.66 0.64 -17.66
C GLU A 920 -2.11 -0.49 -18.54
#